data_AF-A0A8T5T3U6-F1
#
_entry.id   AF-A0A8T5T3U6-F1
#
_cell.length_a   1.000
_cell.length_b   1.000
_cell.length_c   1.000
_cell.angle_alpha   90.00
_cell.angle_beta   90.00
_cell.angle_gamma   90.00
#
_symmetry.space_group_name_H-M   'P 1'
#
loop_
_entity.id
_entity.type
_entity.pdbx_description
1 polymer ?
#
loop_
_entity_poly.entity_id
_entity_poly.type
_entity_poly.pdbx_seq_one_letter_code
_entity_poly.pdbx_strand_id
1 'polypeptide(L)'
;MLLFNNKFNDSRVIKGFTKDEILDVKRKLTRFKEENVEESEINDFLKKQFHLQHYEFYHEYLTEIEQFVDDYLLRSPKNLYYNLKSEIENELTIISQNLTNLTANGRNIKRLLKNNKFLDEFLTNIINLLNKCDTTKQYVKKTIHKVEKQYDDEIYLWFEANKIKNLGYQFNKSILDLNKWDEIKGSLEFLHDLYSSNAKKVKKKGSESLPIFHFNELFQYFIENHHKHELVYSDFIYLMYKNNTFADYSGEEFINILERKEVVQNLKVTMRPFMVSLIEDKLGDLISEVKQYDEKHRLEEKQAFNFEILTQQKFTEFLPKLIEYYFLSVDKNLQNLLNHVEATGSDEFVKIINSYREKVDAISLNIDEIDTWVLRFDNYLKPYENITETLKKTLSRLNSELLRKKEEYQTYLTSVKDEGTRVKLRKFVDDRILEVNAMMSDYEDKTSVIIREELPQLKVIRELLRDYKIKIERYKSQIYEKIDEYKSQDIDTYQIIKHWEDNFYRKKQQLTFLLTILLNKIFKSFKDLIDEESILFAEITEITKQTENFEGLPMNFALSAFLAEKLTVDELRERITEINAKINNLTSSLGLYQVELAKVEEILSNKIKVKQGISVSDVQCTVCHQYINFAKDKLITCPFCGSTYHYLCVAAWLSKYNSCPMCQNNFLEPHSHMFDTE
;
A
#
# COMPACT_ATOMS: atom_id res chain seq x y z
N MET A 1 -29.28 50.10 16.16
CA MET A 1 -28.14 50.02 17.11
C MET A 1 -26.91 49.75 16.27
N LEU A 2 -25.76 50.38 16.50
CA LEU A 2 -24.56 50.02 15.73
C LEU A 2 -23.85 48.83 16.37
N LEU A 3 -23.38 47.88 15.56
CA LEU A 3 -22.54 46.77 16.03
C LEU A 3 -21.17 47.29 16.45
N PHE A 4 -20.62 48.26 15.72
CA PHE A 4 -19.33 48.89 16.00
C PHE A 4 -19.46 50.41 16.15
N ASN A 5 -18.57 51.02 16.93
CA ASN A 5 -18.57 52.47 17.14
C ASN A 5 -19.91 53.00 17.67
N ASN A 6 -20.62 52.21 18.47
CA ASN A 6 -21.96 52.56 18.93
C ASN A 6 -21.95 53.81 19.83
N LYS A 7 -22.98 54.66 19.69
CA LYS A 7 -23.14 55.88 20.51
C LYS A 7 -24.34 55.70 21.42
N PHE A 8 -24.10 55.76 22.72
CA PHE A 8 -25.12 55.65 23.75
C PHE A 8 -25.51 57.07 24.18
N ASN A 9 -26.60 57.60 23.61
CA ASN A 9 -27.13 58.93 23.90
C ASN A 9 -26.09 60.06 23.67
N ASP A 10 -25.67 60.23 22.41
CA ASP A 10 -24.66 61.20 21.92
C ASP A 10 -23.21 61.01 22.42
N SER A 11 -22.95 60.08 23.34
CA SER A 11 -21.61 59.72 23.79
C SER A 11 -21.24 58.28 23.41
N ARG A 12 -20.08 58.11 22.77
CA ARG A 12 -19.49 56.79 22.48
C ARG A 12 -18.92 56.09 23.72
N VAL A 13 -18.51 56.88 24.72
CA VAL A 13 -17.59 56.44 25.75
C VAL A 13 -18.30 56.48 27.10
N ILE A 14 -18.24 55.38 27.84
CA ILE A 14 -18.28 55.42 29.31
C ILE A 14 -17.03 56.18 29.73
N LYS A 15 -17.09 57.52 29.70
CA LYS A 15 -15.92 58.33 30.06
C LYS A 15 -15.62 58.07 31.53
N GLY A 16 -14.52 57.36 31.76
CA GLY A 16 -13.84 57.43 33.04
C GLY A 16 -13.34 58.86 33.27
N PHE A 17 -12.89 59.11 34.48
CA PHE A 17 -12.28 60.38 34.85
C PHE A 17 -10.82 60.35 34.46
N THR A 18 -10.36 61.41 33.82
CA THR A 18 -8.93 61.73 33.73
C THR A 18 -8.33 61.89 35.13
N LYS A 19 -7.01 61.87 35.21
CA LYS A 19 -6.29 62.08 36.46
C LYS A 19 -6.65 63.43 37.11
N ASP A 20 -6.85 64.47 36.32
CA ASP A 20 -7.16 65.80 36.84
C ASP A 20 -8.62 65.91 37.29
N GLU A 21 -9.56 65.38 36.50
CA GLU A 21 -10.98 65.36 36.86
C GLU A 21 -11.22 64.58 38.16
N ILE A 22 -10.57 63.42 38.34
CA ILE A 22 -10.73 62.66 39.58
C ILE A 22 -10.10 63.39 40.77
N LEU A 23 -9.01 64.14 40.57
CA LEU A 23 -8.40 64.98 41.63
C LEU A 23 -9.31 66.15 42.01
N ASP A 24 -10.04 66.73 41.07
CA ASP A 24 -11.02 67.79 41.34
C ASP A 24 -12.20 67.28 42.15
N VAL A 25 -12.74 66.12 41.78
CA VAL A 25 -13.79 65.45 42.56
C VAL A 25 -13.30 65.19 43.99
N LYS A 26 -12.07 64.69 44.17
CA LYS A 26 -11.48 64.48 45.50
C LYS A 26 -11.35 65.77 46.30
N ARG A 27 -10.81 66.84 45.69
CA ARG A 27 -10.64 68.14 46.34
C ARG A 27 -11.97 68.68 46.87
N LYS A 28 -13.04 68.56 46.06
CA LYS A 28 -14.38 69.01 46.44
C LYS A 28 -14.98 68.17 47.56
N LEU A 29 -14.81 66.85 47.52
CA LEU A 29 -15.25 65.96 48.60
C LEU A 29 -14.49 66.16 49.91
N THR A 30 -13.21 66.51 49.86
CA THR A 30 -12.44 66.88 51.07
C THR A 30 -12.99 68.15 51.71
N ARG A 31 -13.33 69.18 50.90
CA ARG A 31 -13.98 70.41 51.41
C ARG A 31 -15.33 70.12 52.06
N PHE A 32 -16.16 69.28 51.44
CA PHE A 32 -17.45 68.88 52.03
C PHE A 32 -17.29 68.20 53.39
N LYS A 33 -16.20 67.46 53.61
CA LYS A 33 -15.88 66.90 54.93
C LYS A 33 -15.44 67.95 55.93
N GLU A 34 -14.66 68.94 55.51
CA GLU A 34 -14.21 70.06 56.36
C GLU A 34 -15.39 70.96 56.76
N GLU A 35 -16.38 71.10 55.88
CA GLU A 35 -17.57 71.95 56.04
C GLU A 35 -18.76 71.23 56.73
N ASN A 36 -18.63 69.95 57.12
CA ASN A 36 -19.71 69.12 57.70
C ASN A 36 -21.01 69.12 56.88
N VAL A 37 -20.88 69.05 55.55
CA VAL A 37 -22.00 68.99 54.61
C VAL A 37 -22.84 67.73 54.84
N GLU A 38 -24.17 67.84 54.71
CA GLU A 38 -25.08 66.70 54.87
C GLU A 38 -24.82 65.59 53.85
N GLU A 39 -25.05 64.33 54.26
CA GLU A 39 -24.84 63.16 53.40
C GLU A 39 -25.75 63.16 52.15
N SER A 40 -26.92 63.81 52.23
CA SER A 40 -27.85 64.06 51.12
C SER A 40 -27.17 64.86 50.00
N GLU A 41 -26.52 65.98 50.33
CA GLU A 41 -25.79 66.83 49.39
C GLU A 41 -24.54 66.14 48.80
N ILE A 42 -23.82 65.36 49.62
CA ILE A 42 -22.70 64.55 49.13
C ILE A 42 -23.19 63.52 48.11
N ASN A 43 -24.30 62.84 48.40
CA ASN A 43 -24.90 61.88 47.47
C ASN A 43 -25.39 62.54 46.18
N ASP A 44 -25.97 63.74 46.25
CA ASP A 44 -26.40 64.46 45.05
C ASP A 44 -25.21 64.94 44.20
N PHE A 45 -24.11 65.33 44.83
CA PHE A 45 -22.86 65.60 44.13
C PHE A 45 -22.28 64.33 43.48
N LEU A 46 -22.24 63.21 44.20
CA LEU A 46 -21.74 61.94 43.67
C LEU A 46 -22.61 61.44 42.52
N LYS A 47 -23.93 61.55 42.62
CA LYS A 47 -24.84 61.26 41.51
C LYS A 47 -24.46 62.11 40.30
N LYS A 48 -24.25 63.43 40.49
CA LYS A 48 -23.83 64.36 39.43
C LYS A 48 -22.53 63.98 38.71
N GLN A 49 -21.59 63.35 39.42
CA GLN A 49 -20.29 62.96 38.86
C GLN A 49 -20.32 61.55 38.30
N PHE A 50 -20.84 60.59 39.06
CA PHE A 50 -20.87 59.16 38.74
C PHE A 50 -22.26 58.75 38.24
N HIS A 51 -22.69 59.35 37.13
CA HIS A 51 -23.97 59.04 36.51
C HIS A 51 -23.91 57.73 35.72
N LEU A 52 -24.82 56.80 36.04
CA LEU A 52 -25.09 55.59 35.27
C LEU A 52 -26.20 55.80 34.22
N GLN A 53 -26.32 57.02 33.66
CA GLN A 53 -27.35 57.36 32.66
C GLN A 53 -27.35 56.44 31.44
N HIS A 54 -26.29 55.65 31.25
CA HIS A 54 -26.15 54.73 30.13
C HIS A 54 -26.08 53.25 30.53
N TYR A 55 -26.29 52.91 31.80
CA TYR A 55 -26.20 51.52 32.28
C TYR A 55 -27.06 50.57 31.46
N GLU A 56 -28.35 50.90 31.35
CA GLU A 56 -29.34 50.08 30.64
C GLU A 56 -28.95 49.91 29.18
N PHE A 57 -28.50 50.98 28.51
CA PHE A 57 -28.08 50.90 27.11
C PHE A 57 -26.84 50.01 26.89
N TYR A 58 -25.83 50.09 27.78
CA TYR A 58 -24.67 49.21 27.70
C TYR A 58 -25.02 47.76 28.04
N HIS A 59 -25.93 47.56 29.00
CA HIS A 59 -26.42 46.22 29.35
C HIS A 59 -27.17 45.58 28.19
N GLU A 60 -28.09 46.31 27.57
CA GLU A 60 -28.84 45.91 26.38
C GLU A 60 -27.88 45.59 25.23
N TYR A 61 -26.93 46.49 24.93
CA TYR A 61 -25.92 46.28 23.89
C TYR A 61 -25.10 45.01 24.08
N LEU A 62 -24.56 44.79 25.29
CA LEU A 62 -23.76 43.59 25.57
C LEU A 62 -24.60 42.32 25.46
N THR A 63 -25.89 42.39 25.81
CA THR A 63 -26.82 41.25 25.66
C THR A 63 -27.08 40.94 24.19
N GLU A 64 -27.31 41.97 23.37
CA GLU A 64 -27.52 41.81 21.93
C GLU A 64 -26.25 41.33 21.21
N ILE A 65 -25.06 41.81 21.60
CA ILE A 65 -23.78 41.28 21.08
C ILE A 65 -23.58 39.82 21.45
N GLU A 66 -23.81 39.47 22.72
CA GLU A 66 -23.67 38.09 23.19
C GLU A 66 -24.57 37.15 22.38
N GLN A 67 -25.84 37.53 22.20
CA GLN A 67 -26.78 36.79 21.38
C GLN A 67 -26.34 36.68 19.91
N PHE A 68 -25.89 37.79 19.31
CA PHE A 68 -25.39 37.78 17.92
C PHE A 68 -24.18 36.84 17.74
N VAL A 69 -23.22 36.89 18.67
CA VAL A 69 -22.04 36.02 18.66
C VAL A 69 -22.45 34.55 18.76
N ASP A 70 -23.36 34.23 19.67
CA ASP A 70 -23.84 32.87 19.93
C ASP A 70 -24.61 32.28 18.74
N ASP A 71 -25.51 33.06 18.15
CA ASP A 71 -26.38 32.61 17.07
C ASP A 71 -25.62 32.41 15.75
N TYR A 72 -24.68 33.32 15.44
CA TYR A 72 -24.09 33.41 14.10
C TYR A 72 -22.60 33.04 14.03
N LEU A 73 -21.81 33.40 15.04
CA LEU A 73 -20.34 33.28 14.95
C LEU A 73 -19.80 32.02 15.63
N LEU A 74 -20.42 31.56 16.73
CA LEU A 74 -19.97 30.38 17.47
C LEU A 74 -20.33 29.05 16.80
N ARG A 75 -21.50 28.96 16.18
CA ARG A 75 -21.95 27.75 15.49
C ARG A 75 -21.23 27.51 14.17
N SER A 76 -20.49 28.52 13.71
CA SER A 76 -19.76 28.49 12.44
C SER A 76 -18.35 27.91 12.61
N PRO A 77 -17.77 27.30 11.56
CA PRO A 77 -16.38 26.89 11.53
C PRO A 77 -15.43 27.99 12.04
N LYS A 78 -14.40 27.59 12.80
CA LYS A 78 -13.49 28.54 13.49
C LYS A 78 -12.76 29.48 12.52
N ASN A 79 -12.45 29.00 11.33
CA ASN A 79 -11.76 29.73 10.26
C ASN A 79 -12.63 30.77 9.52
N LEU A 80 -13.94 30.84 9.79
CA LEU A 80 -14.81 31.85 9.19
C LEU A 80 -14.92 33.11 10.04
N TYR A 81 -15.23 34.22 9.36
CA TYR A 81 -15.55 35.52 9.94
C TYR A 81 -14.41 36.14 10.78
N TYR A 82 -13.16 35.95 10.35
CA TYR A 82 -12.00 36.46 11.07
C TYR A 82 -12.06 37.97 11.29
N ASN A 83 -12.42 38.74 10.27
CA ASN A 83 -12.42 40.21 10.34
C ASN A 83 -13.56 40.71 11.24
N LEU A 84 -14.75 40.14 11.09
CA LEU A 84 -15.92 40.43 11.91
C LEU A 84 -15.67 40.08 13.40
N LYS A 85 -15.17 38.87 13.69
CA LYS A 85 -14.83 38.47 15.07
C LYS A 85 -13.75 39.38 15.68
N SER A 86 -12.74 39.75 14.89
CA SER A 86 -11.67 40.64 15.35
C SER A 86 -12.19 42.04 15.68
N GLU A 87 -13.08 42.58 14.85
CA GLU A 87 -13.66 43.90 15.09
C GLU A 87 -14.60 43.93 16.30
N ILE A 88 -15.35 42.84 16.54
CA ILE A 88 -16.16 42.68 17.76
C ILE A 88 -15.26 42.61 19.00
N GLU A 89 -14.14 41.87 18.95
CA GLU A 89 -13.19 41.80 20.07
C GLU A 89 -12.55 43.16 20.36
N ASN A 90 -12.20 43.92 19.31
CA ASN A 90 -11.68 45.28 19.44
C ASN A 90 -12.70 46.20 20.14
N GLU A 91 -13.96 46.17 19.72
CA GLU A 91 -15.02 47.01 20.31
C GLU A 91 -15.27 46.62 21.79
N LEU A 92 -15.36 45.33 22.10
CA LEU A 92 -15.48 44.83 23.48
C LEU A 92 -14.26 45.18 24.33
N THR A 93 -13.06 45.21 23.75
CA THR A 93 -11.83 45.64 24.43
C THR A 93 -11.90 47.12 24.83
N ILE A 94 -12.39 47.99 23.93
CA ILE A 94 -12.58 49.41 24.21
C ILE A 94 -13.58 49.60 25.36
N ILE A 95 -14.72 48.89 25.33
CA ILE A 95 -15.75 48.97 26.38
C ILE A 95 -15.21 48.47 27.72
N SER A 96 -14.55 47.31 27.73
CA SER A 96 -13.91 46.73 28.91
C SER A 96 -12.88 47.69 29.54
N GLN A 97 -12.04 48.34 28.73
CA GLN A 97 -11.07 49.32 29.23
C GLN A 97 -11.75 50.53 29.88
N ASN A 98 -12.83 51.04 29.26
CA ASN A 98 -13.60 52.16 29.79
C ASN A 98 -14.28 51.82 31.12
N LEU A 99 -14.92 50.64 31.21
CA LEU A 99 -15.54 50.12 32.43
C LEU A 99 -14.50 49.91 33.55
N THR A 100 -13.31 49.41 33.19
CA THR A 100 -12.19 49.24 34.13
C THR A 100 -11.72 50.58 34.70
N ASN A 101 -11.53 51.58 33.84
CA ASN A 101 -11.17 52.94 34.24
C ASN A 101 -12.21 53.52 35.21
N LEU A 102 -13.50 53.43 34.85
CA LEU A 102 -14.59 53.95 35.69
C LEU A 102 -14.69 53.21 37.04
N THR A 103 -14.50 51.88 37.05
CA THR A 103 -14.43 51.08 38.27
C THR A 103 -13.28 51.55 39.17
N ALA A 104 -12.10 51.81 38.59
CA ALA A 104 -10.94 52.30 39.33
C ALA A 104 -11.20 53.71 39.91
N ASN A 105 -11.82 54.61 39.14
CA ASN A 105 -12.20 55.94 39.61
C ASN A 105 -13.19 55.86 40.79
N GLY A 106 -14.25 55.05 40.68
CA GLY A 106 -15.24 54.85 41.75
C GLY A 106 -14.62 54.26 43.03
N ARG A 107 -13.75 53.24 42.89
CA ARG A 107 -12.99 52.67 44.02
C ARG A 107 -12.09 53.71 44.69
N ASN A 108 -11.49 54.61 43.92
CA ASN A 108 -10.64 55.66 44.43
C ASN A 108 -11.42 56.66 45.29
N ILE A 109 -12.62 57.05 44.88
CA ILE A 109 -13.50 57.92 45.66
C ILE A 109 -14.08 57.20 46.88
N LYS A 110 -14.48 55.94 46.75
CA LYS A 110 -14.97 55.12 47.87
C LYS A 110 -13.97 55.02 49.03
N ARG A 111 -12.66 55.04 48.76
CA ARG A 111 -11.61 55.08 49.80
C ARG A 111 -11.69 56.34 50.68
N LEU A 112 -12.15 57.46 50.12
CA LEU A 112 -12.38 58.70 50.87
C LEU A 112 -13.71 58.65 51.62
N LEU A 113 -14.78 58.17 51.00
CA LEU A 113 -16.13 58.12 51.58
C LEU A 113 -16.49 56.69 52.01
N LYS A 114 -15.82 56.18 53.06
CA LYS A 114 -16.10 54.85 53.60
C LYS A 114 -17.60 54.72 53.94
N ASN A 115 -18.25 53.66 53.45
CA ASN A 115 -19.67 53.30 53.67
C ASN A 115 -20.73 54.17 52.97
N ASN A 116 -20.45 54.69 51.76
CA ASN A 116 -21.45 55.40 50.96
C ASN A 116 -22.29 54.43 50.09
N LYS A 117 -23.60 54.32 50.39
CA LYS A 117 -24.54 53.40 49.70
C LYS A 117 -24.62 53.61 48.18
N PHE A 118 -24.62 54.86 47.73
CA PHE A 118 -24.71 55.18 46.31
C PHE A 118 -23.49 54.65 45.53
N LEU A 119 -22.27 54.89 46.05
CA LEU A 119 -21.04 54.37 45.44
C LEU A 119 -20.97 52.84 45.46
N ASP A 120 -21.54 52.20 46.48
CA ASP A 120 -21.62 50.74 46.57
C ASP A 120 -22.51 50.15 45.46
N GLU A 121 -23.69 50.73 45.26
CA GLU A 121 -24.61 50.35 44.19
C GLU A 121 -24.03 50.62 42.80
N PHE A 122 -23.47 51.82 42.60
CA PHE A 122 -22.80 52.21 41.35
C PHE A 122 -21.67 51.26 40.98
N LEU A 123 -20.79 50.92 41.93
CA LEU A 123 -19.68 50.00 41.69
C LEU A 123 -20.18 48.58 41.40
N THR A 124 -21.24 48.12 42.07
CA THR A 124 -21.83 46.80 41.83
C THR A 124 -22.33 46.69 40.39
N ASN A 125 -23.06 47.70 39.93
CA ASN A 125 -23.60 47.75 38.57
C ASN A 125 -22.48 47.73 37.51
N ILE A 126 -21.44 48.56 37.67
CA ILE A 126 -20.33 48.62 36.70
C ILE A 126 -19.50 47.34 36.71
N ILE A 127 -19.25 46.74 37.88
CA ILE A 127 -18.53 45.47 37.97
C ILE A 127 -19.33 44.37 37.25
N ASN A 128 -20.65 44.35 37.38
CA ASN A 128 -21.49 43.40 36.65
C ASN A 128 -21.40 43.60 35.14
N LEU A 129 -21.44 44.84 34.64
CA LEU A 129 -21.21 45.12 33.21
C LEU A 129 -19.81 44.72 32.74
N LEU A 130 -18.78 45.03 33.53
CA LEU A 130 -17.40 44.67 33.22
C LEU A 130 -17.23 43.16 33.13
N ASN A 131 -17.76 42.42 34.10
CA ASN A 131 -17.72 40.97 34.11
C ASN A 131 -18.43 40.38 32.88
N LYS A 132 -19.61 40.92 32.52
CA LYS A 132 -20.34 40.50 31.32
C LYS A 132 -19.51 40.76 30.06
N CYS A 133 -19.01 41.98 29.90
CA CYS A 133 -18.18 42.38 28.76
C CYS A 133 -16.90 41.54 28.64
N ASP A 134 -16.18 41.32 29.75
CA ASP A 134 -14.94 40.52 29.75
C ASP A 134 -15.21 39.05 29.44
N THR A 135 -16.33 38.52 29.91
CA THR A 135 -16.78 37.16 29.60
C THR A 135 -17.02 37.01 28.10
N THR A 136 -17.88 37.84 27.51
CA THR A 136 -18.16 37.83 26.06
C THR A 136 -16.90 38.06 25.24
N LYS A 137 -16.05 39.02 25.63
CA LYS A 137 -14.75 39.29 24.98
C LYS A 137 -13.86 38.05 24.96
N GLN A 138 -13.69 37.39 26.10
CA GLN A 138 -12.89 36.16 26.18
C GLN A 138 -13.46 35.03 25.32
N TYR A 139 -14.79 34.91 25.25
CA TYR A 139 -15.44 33.94 24.38
C TYR A 139 -15.15 34.23 22.90
N VAL A 140 -15.38 35.46 22.43
CA VAL A 140 -15.09 35.85 21.04
C VAL A 140 -13.61 35.64 20.72
N LYS A 141 -12.71 36.09 21.60
CA LYS A 141 -11.26 35.98 21.41
C LYS A 141 -10.78 34.54 21.20
N LYS A 142 -11.36 33.57 21.91
CA LYS A 142 -11.03 32.14 21.74
C LYS A 142 -11.47 31.57 20.38
N THR A 143 -12.36 32.25 19.66
CA THR A 143 -12.90 31.80 18.38
C THR A 143 -12.27 32.50 17.17
N ILE A 144 -11.43 33.51 17.40
CA ILE A 144 -10.67 34.19 16.34
C ILE A 144 -9.57 33.23 15.87
N HIS A 145 -9.67 32.81 14.62
CA HIS A 145 -8.64 32.02 13.96
C HIS A 145 -8.29 32.69 12.63
N LYS A 146 -7.04 33.12 12.50
CA LYS A 146 -6.55 33.72 11.27
C LYS A 146 -6.21 32.60 10.29
N VAL A 147 -6.78 32.67 9.09
CA VAL A 147 -6.38 31.80 8.00
C VAL A 147 -5.03 32.30 7.45
N GLU A 148 -4.01 31.44 7.46
CA GLU A 148 -2.67 31.79 7.00
C GLU A 148 -2.54 31.76 5.47
N LYS A 149 -3.24 30.82 4.84
CA LYS A 149 -3.15 30.52 3.41
C LYS A 149 -4.41 30.98 2.70
N GLN A 150 -4.28 31.80 1.66
CA GLN A 150 -5.43 32.36 0.95
C GLN A 150 -6.34 31.30 0.31
N TYR A 151 -5.79 30.15 -0.09
CA TYR A 151 -6.57 29.04 -0.65
C TYR A 151 -7.45 28.34 0.41
N ASP A 152 -7.25 28.59 1.71
CA ASP A 152 -8.10 28.08 2.80
C ASP A 152 -9.13 29.12 3.27
N ASP A 153 -9.09 30.35 2.74
CA ASP A 153 -10.03 31.41 3.07
C ASP A 153 -11.28 31.29 2.19
N GLU A 154 -12.25 30.51 2.69
CA GLU A 154 -13.52 30.25 2.03
C GLU A 154 -14.31 31.53 1.69
N ILE A 155 -14.30 32.53 2.57
CA ILE A 155 -15.01 33.80 2.33
C ILE A 155 -14.35 34.54 1.19
N TYR A 156 -13.02 34.66 1.21
CA TYR A 156 -12.27 35.33 0.17
C TYR A 156 -12.42 34.66 -1.20
N LEU A 157 -12.30 33.33 -1.27
CA LEU A 157 -12.46 32.58 -2.52
C LEU A 157 -13.88 32.71 -3.08
N TRP A 158 -14.90 32.60 -2.23
CA TRP A 158 -16.28 32.79 -2.64
C TRP A 158 -16.51 34.21 -3.18
N PHE A 159 -15.95 35.22 -2.52
CA PHE A 159 -16.09 36.61 -2.91
C PHE A 159 -15.42 36.90 -4.26
N GLU A 160 -14.17 36.47 -4.45
CA GLU A 160 -13.43 36.66 -5.70
C GLU A 160 -14.08 35.91 -6.88
N ALA A 161 -14.58 34.70 -6.66
CA ALA A 161 -15.34 33.99 -7.68
C ALA A 161 -16.62 34.74 -8.07
N ASN A 162 -17.38 35.25 -7.09
CA ASN A 162 -18.66 35.92 -7.36
C ASN A 162 -18.53 37.30 -8.00
N LYS A 163 -17.45 38.05 -7.75
CA LYS A 163 -17.13 39.28 -8.50
C LYS A 163 -17.04 39.05 -10.01
N ILE A 164 -16.42 37.93 -10.40
CA ILE A 164 -16.21 37.58 -11.82
C ILE A 164 -17.47 36.99 -12.43
N LYS A 165 -18.12 36.07 -11.71
CA LYS A 165 -19.35 35.40 -12.18
C LYS A 165 -20.50 36.39 -12.34
N ASN A 166 -20.62 37.34 -11.40
CA ASN A 166 -21.65 38.36 -11.33
C ASN A 166 -23.06 37.84 -11.66
N LEU A 167 -23.44 36.71 -11.06
CA LEU A 167 -24.73 36.07 -11.34
C LEU A 167 -25.87 36.73 -10.56
N GLY A 168 -27.09 36.48 -11.02
CA GLY A 168 -28.32 36.79 -10.31
C GLY A 168 -28.46 36.00 -9.02
N TYR A 169 -28.92 36.70 -7.98
CA TYR A 169 -29.31 36.17 -6.69
C TYR A 169 -30.78 36.48 -6.43
N GLN A 170 -31.48 35.53 -5.83
CA GLN A 170 -32.82 35.72 -5.33
C GLN A 170 -32.76 36.20 -3.89
N PHE A 171 -33.47 37.30 -3.60
CA PHE A 171 -33.73 37.70 -2.22
C PHE A 171 -34.86 36.84 -1.65
N ASN A 172 -34.60 36.19 -0.51
CA ASN A 172 -35.57 35.30 0.12
C ASN A 172 -36.39 36.08 1.17
N LYS A 173 -35.82 36.27 2.36
CA LYS A 173 -36.45 37.00 3.47
C LYS A 173 -35.37 37.58 4.38
N SER A 174 -35.62 38.78 4.89
CA SER A 174 -34.80 39.40 5.94
C SER A 174 -34.88 38.56 7.23
N ILE A 175 -33.72 38.26 7.80
CA ILE A 175 -33.61 37.67 9.13
C ILE A 175 -33.95 38.78 10.14
N LEU A 176 -35.13 38.67 10.77
CA LEU A 176 -35.69 39.73 11.63
C LEU A 176 -34.72 40.17 12.73
N ASP A 177 -33.91 39.25 13.25
CA ASP A 177 -32.95 39.50 14.33
C ASP A 177 -31.70 40.27 13.89
N LEU A 178 -31.39 40.33 12.59
CA LEU A 178 -30.23 41.08 12.08
C LEU A 178 -30.54 42.57 11.82
N ASN A 179 -31.81 42.94 11.70
CA ASN A 179 -32.24 44.34 11.48
C ASN A 179 -31.98 45.26 12.67
N LYS A 180 -31.58 44.70 13.83
CA LYS A 180 -31.22 45.45 15.03
C LYS A 180 -29.94 46.27 14.82
N TRP A 181 -29.04 45.75 13.99
CA TRP A 181 -27.73 46.30 13.71
C TRP A 181 -27.80 47.23 12.49
N ASP A 182 -27.53 48.52 12.66
CA ASP A 182 -27.74 49.52 11.60
C ASP A 182 -26.83 49.26 10.38
N GLU A 183 -25.63 48.73 10.60
CA GLU A 183 -24.71 48.30 9.53
C GLU A 183 -25.32 47.20 8.64
N ILE A 184 -26.02 46.24 9.25
CA ILE A 184 -26.65 45.14 8.53
C ILE A 184 -28.00 45.59 7.96
N LYS A 185 -28.76 46.39 8.72
CA LYS A 185 -30.05 46.94 8.32
C LYS A 185 -29.95 47.77 7.04
N GLY A 186 -28.98 48.68 6.93
CA GLY A 186 -28.80 49.47 5.70
C GLY A 186 -28.55 48.58 4.48
N SER A 187 -27.78 47.51 4.67
CA SER A 187 -27.52 46.51 3.64
C SER A 187 -28.77 45.72 3.23
N LEU A 188 -29.60 45.33 4.21
CA LEU A 188 -30.85 44.62 3.99
C LEU A 188 -31.91 45.50 3.33
N GLU A 189 -31.99 46.77 3.72
CA GLU A 189 -32.86 47.76 3.09
C GLU A 189 -32.47 48.00 1.63
N PHE A 190 -31.17 48.17 1.37
CA PHE A 190 -30.65 48.27 0.00
C PHE A 190 -31.01 47.04 -0.85
N LEU A 191 -30.78 45.82 -0.33
CA LEU A 191 -31.16 44.58 -1.01
C LEU A 191 -32.67 44.50 -1.29
N HIS A 192 -33.49 44.88 -0.31
CA HIS A 192 -34.94 44.91 -0.44
C HIS A 192 -35.41 45.93 -1.49
N ASP A 193 -34.82 47.13 -1.50
CA ASP A 193 -35.16 48.19 -2.45
C ASP A 193 -34.73 47.85 -3.87
N LEU A 194 -33.57 47.23 -4.02
CA LEU A 194 -33.06 46.78 -5.30
C LEU A 194 -33.94 45.64 -5.86
N TYR A 195 -34.29 44.66 -5.02
CA TYR A 195 -35.26 43.61 -5.35
C TYR A 195 -36.63 44.19 -5.73
N SER A 196 -37.17 45.10 -4.91
CA SER A 196 -38.49 45.72 -5.13
C SER A 196 -38.53 46.58 -6.39
N SER A 197 -37.45 47.30 -6.69
CA SER A 197 -37.31 48.09 -7.90
C SER A 197 -37.28 47.20 -9.14
N ASN A 198 -36.56 46.08 -9.09
CA ASN A 198 -36.53 45.10 -10.17
C ASN A 198 -37.87 44.40 -10.33
N ALA A 199 -38.58 44.07 -9.24
CA ALA A 199 -39.93 43.50 -9.29
C ALA A 199 -40.93 44.42 -10.00
N LYS A 200 -40.85 45.74 -9.77
CA LYS A 200 -41.68 46.75 -10.45
C LYS A 200 -41.37 46.83 -11.95
N LYS A 201 -40.09 46.74 -12.35
CA LYS A 201 -39.67 46.73 -13.75
C LYS A 201 -40.18 45.49 -14.50
N VAL A 202 -40.11 44.32 -13.87
CA VAL A 202 -40.62 43.06 -14.42
C VAL A 202 -42.13 43.12 -14.66
N LYS A 203 -42.91 43.56 -13.65
CA LYS A 203 -44.37 43.72 -13.77
C LYS A 203 -44.76 44.67 -14.91
N LYS A 204 -44.00 45.75 -15.13
CA LYS A 204 -44.22 46.68 -16.25
C LYS A 204 -43.93 46.07 -17.62
N LYS A 205 -43.05 45.07 -17.71
CA LYS A 205 -42.69 44.40 -18.97
C LYS A 205 -43.56 43.17 -19.29
N GLY A 206 -44.48 42.78 -18.41
CA GLY A 206 -45.34 41.60 -18.61
C GLY A 206 -44.59 40.25 -18.60
N SER A 207 -43.36 40.23 -18.10
CA SER A 207 -42.51 39.03 -17.99
C SER A 207 -42.81 38.27 -16.70
N GLU A 208 -42.87 36.94 -16.74
CA GLU A 208 -43.03 36.04 -15.57
C GLU A 208 -41.75 35.88 -14.72
N SER A 209 -40.67 36.61 -15.03
CA SER A 209 -39.38 36.45 -14.35
C SER A 209 -39.43 36.81 -12.85
N LEU A 210 -38.77 36.02 -11.99
CA LEU A 210 -38.58 36.38 -10.58
C LEU A 210 -37.68 37.63 -10.45
N PRO A 211 -37.89 38.50 -9.45
CA PRO A 211 -36.99 39.63 -9.23
C PRO A 211 -35.65 39.11 -8.70
N ILE A 212 -34.55 39.56 -9.30
CA ILE A 212 -33.19 39.15 -8.95
C ILE A 212 -32.28 40.37 -8.88
N PHE A 213 -31.12 40.20 -8.24
CA PHE A 213 -30.05 41.20 -8.20
C PHE A 213 -28.71 40.56 -8.50
N HIS A 214 -27.79 41.33 -9.08
CA HIS A 214 -26.46 40.85 -9.42
C HIS A 214 -25.48 41.11 -8.28
N PHE A 215 -24.51 40.22 -8.09
CA PHE A 215 -23.50 40.34 -7.03
C PHE A 215 -22.77 41.69 -7.04
N ASN A 216 -22.42 42.21 -8.22
CA ASN A 216 -21.71 43.48 -8.33
C ASN A 216 -22.55 44.68 -7.89
N GLU A 217 -23.89 44.64 -8.03
CA GLU A 217 -24.75 45.71 -7.51
C GLU A 217 -24.65 45.81 -5.98
N LEU A 218 -24.64 44.65 -5.32
CA LEU A 218 -24.41 44.55 -3.88
C LEU A 218 -22.99 45.00 -3.52
N PHE A 219 -21.99 44.49 -4.23
CA PHE A 219 -20.58 44.80 -3.96
C PHE A 219 -20.26 46.30 -4.09
N GLN A 220 -20.77 46.98 -5.12
CA GLN A 220 -20.54 48.41 -5.32
C GLN A 220 -21.16 49.26 -4.21
N TYR A 221 -22.40 48.94 -3.81
CA TYR A 221 -23.03 49.61 -2.67
C TYR A 221 -22.17 49.52 -1.40
N PHE A 222 -21.56 48.36 -1.15
CA PHE A 222 -20.70 48.17 0.01
C PHE A 222 -19.39 48.95 -0.07
N ILE A 223 -18.72 48.96 -1.21
CA ILE A 223 -17.48 49.73 -1.38
C ILE A 223 -17.75 51.23 -1.19
N GLU A 224 -18.82 51.75 -1.79
CA GLU A 224 -19.15 53.18 -1.76
C GLU A 224 -19.48 53.67 -0.35
N ASN A 225 -20.21 52.87 0.43
CA ASN A 225 -20.69 53.28 1.76
C ASN A 225 -19.75 52.89 2.91
N HIS A 226 -18.87 51.90 2.72
CA HIS A 226 -18.16 51.25 3.82
C HIS A 226 -16.67 50.96 3.56
N HIS A 227 -16.03 51.71 2.66
CA HIS A 227 -14.63 51.51 2.22
C HIS A 227 -13.59 51.32 3.35
N LYS A 228 -13.80 51.88 4.55
CA LYS A 228 -12.87 51.73 5.70
C LYS A 228 -12.93 50.35 6.39
N HIS A 229 -13.95 49.54 6.11
CA HIS A 229 -14.21 48.27 6.76
C HIS A 229 -14.50 47.13 5.75
N GLU A 230 -14.00 47.25 4.51
CA GLU A 230 -14.31 46.33 3.39
C GLU A 230 -14.30 44.84 3.79
N LEU A 231 -13.25 44.38 4.49
CA LEU A 231 -13.10 42.98 4.89
C LEU A 231 -14.17 42.50 5.90
N VAL A 232 -14.63 43.39 6.79
CA VAL A 232 -15.71 43.08 7.74
C VAL A 232 -17.05 42.96 7.00
N TYR A 233 -17.25 43.76 5.96
CA TYR A 233 -18.45 43.67 5.13
C TYR A 233 -18.46 42.43 4.23
N SER A 234 -17.30 41.97 3.76
CA SER A 234 -17.20 40.66 3.10
C SER A 234 -17.69 39.53 4.01
N ASP A 235 -17.28 39.54 5.28
CA ASP A 235 -17.74 38.59 6.30
C ASP A 235 -19.27 38.69 6.49
N PHE A 236 -19.85 39.90 6.51
CA PHE A 236 -21.31 40.09 6.64
C PHE A 236 -22.09 39.59 5.43
N ILE A 237 -21.63 39.88 4.21
CA ILE A 237 -22.28 39.41 2.98
C ILE A 237 -22.30 37.89 2.96
N TYR A 238 -21.18 37.29 3.32
CA TYR A 238 -21.06 35.85 3.42
C TYR A 238 -21.96 35.26 4.51
N LEU A 239 -22.06 35.93 5.67
CA LEU A 239 -22.98 35.56 6.74
C LEU A 239 -24.44 35.56 6.25
N MET A 240 -24.84 36.61 5.52
CA MET A 240 -26.19 36.72 4.95
C MET A 240 -26.46 35.61 3.92
N TYR A 241 -25.48 35.26 3.09
CA TYR A 241 -25.57 34.15 2.15
C TYR A 241 -25.74 32.81 2.88
N LYS A 242 -24.87 32.50 3.85
CA LYS A 242 -24.94 31.24 4.63
C LYS A 242 -26.23 31.09 5.44
N ASN A 243 -26.85 32.20 5.84
CA ASN A 243 -28.13 32.20 6.55
C ASN A 243 -29.35 32.36 5.61
N ASN A 244 -29.18 32.16 4.30
CA ASN A 244 -30.25 32.16 3.30
C ASN A 244 -31.05 33.48 3.17
N THR A 245 -30.50 34.62 3.57
CA THR A 245 -31.11 35.95 3.31
C THR A 245 -31.31 36.14 1.81
N PHE A 246 -30.32 35.72 1.04
CA PHE A 246 -30.38 35.60 -0.41
C PHE A 246 -29.69 34.28 -0.82
N ALA A 247 -30.04 33.75 -1.99
CA ALA A 247 -29.49 32.50 -2.51
C ALA A 247 -29.24 32.59 -4.02
N ASP A 248 -28.40 31.71 -4.53
CA ASP A 248 -28.09 31.61 -5.96
C ASP A 248 -29.39 31.42 -6.76
N TYR A 249 -29.61 32.23 -7.81
CA TYR A 249 -30.75 32.07 -8.69
C TYR A 249 -30.40 31.14 -9.85
N SER A 250 -30.99 29.95 -9.88
CA SER A 250 -30.73 28.94 -10.92
C SER A 250 -31.46 29.21 -12.25
N GLY A 251 -32.29 30.25 -12.32
CA GLY A 251 -33.19 30.50 -13.45
C GLY A 251 -32.70 31.56 -14.45
N GLU A 252 -31.53 32.16 -14.25
CA GLU A 252 -30.91 32.98 -15.29
C GLU A 252 -30.35 32.01 -16.34
N GLU A 253 -31.14 31.78 -17.39
CA GLU A 253 -30.63 31.18 -18.62
C GLU A 253 -29.37 31.93 -19.03
N PHE A 254 -28.30 31.17 -19.21
CA PHE A 254 -26.95 31.68 -19.45
C PHE A 254 -26.93 32.92 -20.33
N ILE A 255 -26.21 33.93 -19.84
CA ILE A 255 -25.71 35.05 -20.63
C ILE A 255 -25.15 34.50 -21.97
N ASN A 256 -25.24 35.29 -23.04
CA ASN A 256 -24.72 34.96 -24.37
C ASN A 256 -23.37 34.21 -24.28
N ILE A 257 -23.19 33.19 -25.13
CA ILE A 257 -22.03 32.29 -25.19
C ILE A 257 -20.70 33.03 -25.11
N LEU A 258 -20.59 34.23 -25.68
CA LEU A 258 -19.37 35.06 -25.63
C LEU A 258 -19.03 35.51 -24.20
N GLU A 259 -19.99 36.07 -23.48
CA GLU A 259 -19.84 36.51 -22.09
C GLU A 259 -19.57 35.31 -21.18
N ARG A 260 -20.20 34.16 -21.45
CA ARG A 260 -19.90 32.91 -20.73
C ARG A 260 -18.44 32.47 -20.90
N LYS A 261 -17.90 32.57 -22.12
CA LYS A 261 -16.49 32.24 -22.40
C LYS A 261 -15.54 33.20 -21.70
N GLU A 262 -15.89 34.48 -21.67
CA GLU A 262 -15.11 35.51 -20.98
C GLU A 262 -15.08 35.25 -19.47
N VAL A 263 -16.23 35.00 -18.84
CA VAL A 263 -16.33 34.65 -17.41
C VAL A 263 -15.50 33.41 -17.09
N VAL A 264 -15.60 32.35 -17.91
CA VAL A 264 -14.79 31.12 -17.73
C VAL A 264 -13.30 31.42 -17.84
N GLN A 265 -12.89 32.26 -18.79
CA GLN A 265 -11.49 32.62 -18.97
C GLN A 265 -10.96 33.46 -17.80
N ASN A 266 -11.73 34.45 -17.35
CA ASN A 266 -11.37 35.30 -16.22
C ASN A 266 -11.29 34.49 -14.93
N LEU A 267 -12.27 33.61 -14.67
CA LEU A 267 -12.21 32.68 -13.53
C LEU A 267 -10.98 31.77 -13.61
N LYS A 268 -10.66 31.20 -14.78
CA LYS A 268 -9.44 30.40 -14.96
C LYS A 268 -8.18 31.18 -14.62
N VAL A 269 -8.09 32.45 -15.01
CA VAL A 269 -6.91 33.29 -14.73
C VAL A 269 -6.85 33.65 -13.25
N THR A 270 -7.94 34.15 -12.66
CA THR A 270 -7.95 34.65 -11.27
C THR A 270 -7.90 33.52 -10.23
N MET A 271 -8.52 32.37 -10.50
CA MET A 271 -8.59 31.27 -9.52
C MET A 271 -7.35 30.37 -9.53
N ARG A 272 -6.59 30.38 -10.64
CA ARG A 272 -5.41 29.51 -10.82
C ARG A 272 -4.30 29.72 -9.78
N PRO A 273 -3.93 30.94 -9.36
CA PRO A 273 -2.95 31.15 -8.30
C PRO A 273 -3.28 30.40 -7.00
N PHE A 274 -4.55 30.35 -6.60
CA PHE A 274 -4.96 29.60 -5.39
C PHE A 274 -4.73 28.10 -5.54
N MET A 275 -5.11 27.54 -6.69
CA MET A 275 -4.87 26.12 -7.00
C MET A 275 -3.37 25.81 -7.05
N VAL A 276 -2.56 26.67 -7.67
CA VAL A 276 -1.10 26.48 -7.75
C VAL A 276 -0.45 26.59 -6.36
N SER A 277 -0.87 27.55 -5.54
CA SER A 277 -0.36 27.72 -4.18
C SER A 277 -0.69 26.52 -3.28
N LEU A 278 -1.89 25.95 -3.42
CA LEU A 278 -2.23 24.70 -2.75
C LEU A 278 -1.33 23.55 -3.18
N ILE A 279 -1.12 23.39 -4.50
CA ILE A 279 -0.27 22.32 -5.04
C ILE A 279 1.18 22.49 -4.57
N GLU A 280 1.70 23.72 -4.57
CA GLU A 280 3.04 24.03 -4.08
C GLU A 280 3.20 23.67 -2.60
N ASP A 281 2.19 23.97 -1.78
CA ASP A 281 2.19 23.66 -0.35
C ASP A 281 2.11 22.15 -0.10
N LYS A 282 1.18 21.46 -0.77
CA LYS A 282 0.94 20.01 -0.59
C LYS A 282 2.02 19.12 -1.20
N LEU A 283 2.67 19.57 -2.28
CA LEU A 283 3.77 18.85 -2.92
C LEU A 283 5.13 19.47 -2.60
N GLY A 284 5.23 20.31 -1.55
CA GLY A 284 6.44 21.07 -1.23
C GLY A 284 7.67 20.18 -0.98
N ASP A 285 7.50 19.06 -0.28
CA ASP A 285 8.57 18.10 -0.02
C ASP A 285 9.06 17.45 -1.31
N LEU A 286 8.13 17.03 -2.17
CA LEU A 286 8.43 16.49 -3.50
C LEU A 286 9.20 17.50 -4.35
N ILE A 287 8.71 18.75 -4.41
CA ILE A 287 9.34 19.84 -5.17
C ILE A 287 10.77 20.09 -4.66
N SER A 288 10.96 20.05 -3.34
CA SER A 288 12.27 20.24 -2.71
C SER A 288 13.23 19.10 -3.04
N GLU A 289 12.77 17.84 -3.01
CA GLU A 289 13.57 16.68 -3.42
C GLU A 289 13.98 16.77 -4.90
N VAL A 290 13.05 17.17 -5.78
CA VAL A 290 13.32 17.37 -7.22
C VAL A 290 14.37 18.47 -7.44
N LYS A 291 14.24 19.62 -6.76
CA LYS A 291 15.21 20.72 -6.82
C LYS A 291 16.61 20.27 -6.39
N GLN A 292 16.71 19.62 -5.23
CA GLN A 292 17.99 19.13 -4.70
C GLN A 292 18.66 18.11 -5.62
N TYR A 293 17.87 17.28 -6.30
CA TYR A 293 18.39 16.32 -7.26
C TYR A 293 18.89 16.99 -8.55
N ASP A 294 18.11 17.92 -9.12
CA ASP A 294 18.47 18.66 -10.33
C ASP A 294 19.78 19.46 -10.16
N GLU A 295 19.99 20.06 -8.99
CA GLU A 295 21.22 20.78 -8.65
C GLU A 295 22.47 19.92 -8.75
N LYS A 296 22.37 18.63 -8.40
CA LYS A 296 23.51 17.70 -8.37
C LYS A 296 23.71 16.97 -9.70
N HIS A 297 22.63 16.62 -10.38
CA HIS A 297 22.66 15.64 -11.47
C HIS A 297 22.05 16.11 -12.79
N ARG A 298 21.37 17.26 -12.82
CA ARG A 298 20.60 17.80 -13.96
C ARG A 298 19.57 16.81 -14.54
N LEU A 299 18.29 17.15 -14.44
CA LEU A 299 17.17 16.38 -15.00
C LEU A 299 17.07 16.57 -16.51
N GLU A 300 17.24 17.80 -17.00
CA GLU A 300 17.27 18.13 -18.43
C GLU A 300 18.63 18.75 -18.81
N GLU A 301 19.15 18.40 -19.99
CA GLU A 301 20.46 18.88 -20.48
C GLU A 301 20.48 20.40 -20.73
N LYS A 302 19.32 20.99 -21.04
CA LYS A 302 19.22 22.36 -21.57
C LYS A 302 18.70 23.38 -20.57
N GLN A 303 18.02 22.95 -19.51
CA GLN A 303 17.39 23.88 -18.56
C GLN A 303 17.32 23.29 -17.15
N ALA A 304 17.62 24.14 -16.15
CA ALA A 304 17.43 23.81 -14.74
C ALA A 304 15.96 23.62 -14.40
N PHE A 305 15.65 22.71 -13.48
CA PHE A 305 14.30 22.60 -12.92
C PHE A 305 13.88 23.95 -12.32
N ASN A 306 12.78 24.51 -12.84
CA ASN A 306 12.19 25.73 -12.34
C ASN A 306 10.69 25.54 -12.17
N PHE A 307 10.25 25.50 -10.91
CA PHE A 307 8.85 25.31 -10.55
C PHE A 307 7.97 26.47 -11.02
N GLU A 308 8.45 27.72 -11.00
CA GLU A 308 7.70 28.89 -11.47
C GLU A 308 7.42 28.82 -12.97
N ILE A 309 8.37 28.33 -13.77
CA ILE A 309 8.16 28.12 -15.21
C ILE A 309 7.20 26.96 -15.46
N LEU A 310 7.35 25.87 -14.70
CA LEU A 310 6.51 24.69 -14.84
C LEU A 310 5.04 25.01 -14.49
N THR A 311 4.83 25.77 -13.43
CA THR A 311 3.51 26.27 -13.02
C THR A 311 2.94 27.33 -13.95
N GLN A 312 3.54 27.69 -15.08
CA GLN A 312 2.87 28.48 -16.14
C GLN A 312 2.15 27.60 -17.17
N GLN A 313 2.47 26.31 -17.21
CA GLN A 313 1.88 25.35 -18.14
C GLN A 313 0.46 24.92 -17.71
N LYS A 314 -0.24 24.17 -18.57
CA LYS A 314 -1.54 23.59 -18.20
C LYS A 314 -1.35 22.52 -17.13
N PHE A 315 -2.34 22.32 -16.25
CA PHE A 315 -2.27 21.26 -15.22
C PHE A 315 -1.99 19.87 -15.79
N THR A 316 -2.50 19.58 -17.00
CA THR A 316 -2.27 18.33 -17.75
C THR A 316 -0.82 18.08 -18.18
N GLU A 317 0.01 19.12 -18.14
CA GLU A 317 1.44 19.09 -18.49
C GLU A 317 2.29 19.25 -17.22
N PHE A 318 1.96 20.27 -16.42
CA PHE A 318 2.64 20.61 -15.17
C PHE A 318 2.72 19.45 -14.17
N LEU A 319 1.57 18.92 -13.73
CA LEU A 319 1.54 17.95 -12.64
C LEU A 319 2.19 16.61 -13.03
N PRO A 320 1.90 16.02 -14.22
CA PRO A 320 2.57 14.80 -14.66
C PRO A 320 4.07 14.99 -14.81
N LYS A 321 4.53 16.12 -15.37
CA LYS A 321 5.95 16.39 -15.53
C LYS A 321 6.66 16.53 -14.18
N LEU A 322 6.01 17.13 -13.17
CA LEU A 322 6.54 17.19 -11.81
C LEU A 322 6.70 15.79 -11.18
N ILE A 323 5.68 14.94 -11.33
CA ILE A 323 5.68 13.56 -10.81
C ILE A 323 6.72 12.71 -11.56
N GLU A 324 6.85 12.88 -12.88
CA GLU A 324 7.87 12.23 -13.70
C GLU A 324 9.28 12.59 -13.22
N TYR A 325 9.57 13.87 -13.01
CA TYR A 325 10.85 14.33 -12.47
C TYR A 325 11.16 13.76 -11.10
N TYR A 326 10.15 13.65 -10.25
CA TYR A 326 10.30 13.01 -8.96
C TYR A 326 10.65 11.52 -9.09
N PHE A 327 9.94 10.78 -9.94
CA PHE A 327 10.25 9.37 -10.14
C PHE A 327 11.61 9.15 -10.80
N LEU A 328 12.04 10.04 -11.71
CA LEU A 328 13.39 10.00 -12.27
C LEU A 328 14.48 10.19 -11.20
N SER A 329 14.28 11.10 -10.25
CA SER A 329 15.24 11.30 -9.15
C SER A 329 15.24 10.10 -8.19
N VAL A 330 14.06 9.58 -7.86
CA VAL A 330 13.86 8.40 -7.02
C VAL A 330 14.50 7.16 -7.63
N ASP A 331 14.20 6.84 -8.89
CA ASP A 331 14.65 5.61 -9.55
C ASP A 331 16.17 5.61 -9.73
N LYS A 332 16.79 6.76 -10.05
CA LYS A 332 18.26 6.86 -10.14
C LYS A 332 18.92 6.70 -8.76
N ASN A 333 18.35 7.29 -7.71
CA ASN A 333 18.85 7.09 -6.35
C ASN A 333 18.72 5.62 -5.91
N LEU A 334 17.60 4.99 -6.26
CA LEU A 334 17.38 3.58 -6.00
C LEU A 334 18.43 2.72 -6.71
N GLN A 335 18.68 2.95 -8.01
CA GLN A 335 19.71 2.21 -8.75
C GLN A 335 21.10 2.34 -8.12
N ASN A 336 21.50 3.54 -7.68
CA ASN A 336 22.77 3.73 -7.00
C ASN A 336 22.87 2.93 -5.69
N LEU A 337 21.78 2.88 -4.92
CA LEU A 337 21.72 2.07 -3.70
C LEU A 337 21.77 0.57 -4.02
N LEU A 338 21.04 0.12 -5.04
CA LEU A 338 21.03 -1.29 -5.46
C LEU A 338 22.41 -1.78 -5.88
N ASN A 339 23.19 -0.95 -6.58
CA ASN A 339 24.57 -1.26 -6.95
C ASN A 339 25.52 -1.42 -5.75
N HIS A 340 25.10 -1.06 -4.53
CA HIS A 340 25.88 -1.21 -3.30
C HIS A 340 25.37 -2.34 -2.39
N VAL A 341 24.18 -2.89 -2.67
CA VAL A 341 23.50 -3.89 -1.83
C VAL A 341 23.96 -5.33 -2.11
N GLU A 342 24.67 -5.58 -3.23
CA GLU A 342 25.31 -6.89 -3.50
C GLU A 342 26.26 -7.37 -2.37
N ALA A 343 26.65 -6.48 -1.44
CA ALA A 343 27.53 -6.78 -0.31
C ALA A 343 26.82 -7.00 1.05
N THR A 344 25.56 -6.59 1.25
CA THR A 344 24.99 -6.43 2.61
C THR A 344 23.70 -7.22 2.93
N GLY A 345 23.16 -7.99 1.98
CA GLY A 345 22.13 -9.00 2.26
C GLY A 345 20.67 -8.53 2.07
N SER A 346 19.75 -9.51 2.03
CA SER A 346 18.34 -9.33 1.60
C SER A 346 17.54 -8.33 2.43
N ASP A 347 17.90 -8.15 3.70
CA ASP A 347 17.10 -7.37 4.64
C ASP A 347 17.30 -5.85 4.44
N GLU A 348 18.47 -5.41 4.01
CA GLU A 348 18.74 -4.01 3.69
C GLU A 348 18.04 -3.58 2.40
N PHE A 349 18.02 -4.46 1.39
CA PHE A 349 17.24 -4.27 0.16
C PHE A 349 15.75 -4.03 0.45
N VAL A 350 15.16 -4.87 1.31
CA VAL A 350 13.74 -4.77 1.69
C VAL A 350 13.45 -3.44 2.38
N LYS A 351 14.36 -2.96 3.26
CA LYS A 351 14.21 -1.65 3.92
C LYS A 351 14.23 -0.50 2.92
N ILE A 352 15.17 -0.53 1.96
CA ILE A 352 15.30 0.51 0.94
C ILE A 352 14.01 0.58 0.11
N ILE A 353 13.54 -0.54 -0.45
CA ILE A 353 12.33 -0.55 -1.29
C ILE A 353 11.08 -0.15 -0.50
N ASN A 354 10.95 -0.57 0.76
CA ASN A 354 9.84 -0.11 1.63
C ASN A 354 9.87 1.41 1.82
N SER A 355 11.05 2.01 2.03
CA SER A 355 11.16 3.46 2.15
C SER A 355 10.69 4.20 0.88
N TYR A 356 11.00 3.68 -0.30
CA TYR A 356 10.52 4.25 -1.56
C TYR A 356 9.01 4.04 -1.77
N ARG A 357 8.48 2.91 -1.34
CA ARG A 357 7.03 2.67 -1.35
C ARG A 357 6.28 3.65 -0.44
N GLU A 358 6.79 3.92 0.76
CA GLU A 358 6.23 4.91 1.68
C GLU A 358 6.24 6.33 1.09
N LYS A 359 7.27 6.68 0.31
CA LYS A 359 7.32 7.94 -0.44
C LYS A 359 6.19 8.06 -1.47
N VAL A 360 5.89 6.98 -2.21
CA VAL A 360 4.75 6.95 -3.14
C VAL A 360 3.43 7.13 -2.40
N ASP A 361 3.27 6.49 -1.24
CA ASP A 361 2.07 6.61 -0.41
C ASP A 361 1.86 8.04 0.11
N ALA A 362 2.94 8.71 0.54
CA ALA A 362 2.89 10.11 0.95
C ALA A 362 2.42 11.04 -0.18
N ILE A 363 2.89 10.81 -1.42
CA ILE A 363 2.48 11.59 -2.58
C ILE A 363 1.01 11.33 -2.92
N SER A 364 0.58 10.07 -2.89
CA SER A 364 -0.82 9.71 -3.12
C SER A 364 -1.74 10.44 -2.14
N LEU A 365 -1.38 10.46 -0.86
CA LEU A 365 -2.13 11.18 0.17
C LEU A 365 -2.22 12.68 -0.15
N ASN A 366 -1.11 13.30 -0.54
CA ASN A 366 -1.09 14.73 -0.89
C ASN A 366 -1.96 15.03 -2.14
N ILE A 367 -1.97 14.15 -3.14
CA ILE A 367 -2.85 14.27 -4.31
C ILE A 367 -4.33 14.14 -3.91
N ASP A 368 -4.67 13.21 -3.02
CA ASP A 368 -6.03 13.02 -2.52
C ASP A 368 -6.51 14.23 -1.70
N GLU A 369 -5.63 14.87 -0.92
CA GLU A 369 -5.93 16.12 -0.22
C GLU A 369 -6.21 17.27 -1.19
N ILE A 370 -5.43 17.37 -2.27
CA ILE A 370 -5.67 18.37 -3.34
C ILE A 370 -7.03 18.09 -4.00
N ASP A 371 -7.33 16.85 -4.37
CA ASP A 371 -8.60 16.48 -5.00
C ASP A 371 -9.79 16.81 -4.10
N THR A 372 -9.70 16.46 -2.82
CA THR A 372 -10.72 16.79 -1.80
C THR A 372 -10.93 18.29 -1.68
N TRP A 373 -9.86 19.09 -1.71
CA TRP A 373 -9.97 20.54 -1.70
C TRP A 373 -10.66 21.05 -2.97
N VAL A 374 -10.31 20.54 -4.15
CA VAL A 374 -10.91 20.94 -5.44
C VAL A 374 -12.41 20.67 -5.45
N LEU A 375 -12.87 19.54 -4.89
CA LEU A 375 -14.30 19.24 -4.76
C LEU A 375 -15.06 20.26 -3.89
N ARG A 376 -14.43 20.75 -2.82
CA ARG A 376 -15.04 21.84 -2.02
C ARG A 376 -15.03 23.16 -2.77
N PHE A 377 -13.93 23.45 -3.47
CA PHE A 377 -13.73 24.66 -4.25
C PHE A 377 -14.76 24.81 -5.38
N ASP A 378 -15.17 23.71 -6.01
CA ASP A 378 -16.22 23.69 -7.05
C ASP A 378 -17.54 24.33 -6.59
N ASN A 379 -17.87 24.25 -5.31
CA ASN A 379 -19.09 24.88 -4.79
C ASN A 379 -19.08 26.40 -4.95
N TYR A 380 -17.91 27.03 -4.90
CA TYR A 380 -17.78 28.47 -5.09
C TYR A 380 -17.83 28.86 -6.57
N LEU A 381 -17.53 27.91 -7.47
CA LEU A 381 -17.49 28.13 -8.91
C LEU A 381 -18.83 27.97 -9.61
N LYS A 382 -19.83 27.35 -8.96
CA LYS A 382 -21.18 27.15 -9.52
C LYS A 382 -21.70 28.38 -10.29
N PRO A 383 -22.18 28.21 -11.54
CA PRO A 383 -22.32 26.98 -12.36
C PRO A 383 -21.14 26.71 -13.33
N TYR A 384 -19.93 27.16 -12.98
CA TYR A 384 -18.71 27.07 -13.79
C TYR A 384 -17.69 26.05 -13.24
N GLU A 385 -18.16 24.96 -12.64
CA GLU A 385 -17.34 23.88 -12.07
C GLU A 385 -16.47 23.18 -13.13
N ASN A 386 -16.80 23.34 -14.42
CA ASN A 386 -16.00 22.83 -15.53
C ASN A 386 -14.58 23.42 -15.61
N ILE A 387 -14.31 24.52 -14.91
CA ILE A 387 -12.98 25.15 -14.83
C ILE A 387 -11.95 24.22 -14.18
N THR A 388 -12.36 23.42 -13.21
CA THR A 388 -11.49 22.48 -12.49
C THR A 388 -11.48 21.08 -13.12
N GLU A 389 -12.33 20.80 -14.11
CA GLU A 389 -12.50 19.48 -14.71
C GLU A 389 -11.17 18.90 -15.23
N THR A 390 -10.37 19.74 -15.91
CA THR A 390 -9.05 19.35 -16.41
C THR A 390 -8.09 18.99 -15.28
N LEU A 391 -8.14 19.71 -14.15
CA LEU A 391 -7.33 19.41 -12.98
C LEU A 391 -7.77 18.08 -12.34
N LYS A 392 -9.07 17.89 -12.08
CA LYS A 392 -9.63 16.64 -11.53
C LYS A 392 -9.27 15.42 -12.37
N LYS A 393 -9.42 15.50 -13.71
CA LYS A 393 -8.99 14.43 -14.62
C LYS A 393 -7.49 14.13 -14.53
N THR A 394 -6.68 15.18 -14.35
CA THR A 394 -5.24 15.02 -14.18
C THR A 394 -4.91 14.33 -12.86
N LEU A 395 -5.52 14.75 -11.74
CA LEU A 395 -5.32 14.14 -10.41
C LEU A 395 -5.72 12.66 -10.42
N SER A 396 -6.87 12.32 -11.01
CA SER A 396 -7.32 10.93 -11.16
C SER A 396 -6.34 10.06 -11.96
N ARG A 397 -5.79 10.59 -13.06
CA ARG A 397 -4.75 9.90 -13.83
C ARG A 397 -3.49 9.68 -13.00
N LEU A 398 -3.05 10.70 -12.26
CA LEU A 398 -1.86 10.61 -11.40
C LEU A 398 -2.04 9.58 -10.29
N ASN A 399 -3.20 9.53 -9.64
CA ASN A 399 -3.50 8.49 -8.66
C ASN A 399 -3.39 7.08 -9.24
N SER A 400 -3.84 6.89 -10.49
CA SER A 400 -3.70 5.62 -11.19
C SER A 400 -2.22 5.29 -11.48
N GLU A 401 -1.41 6.28 -11.87
CA GLU A 401 0.03 6.11 -12.10
C GLU A 401 0.81 5.82 -10.81
N LEU A 402 0.47 6.51 -9.71
CA LEU A 402 1.05 6.29 -8.38
C LEU A 402 0.72 4.89 -7.87
N LEU A 403 -0.54 4.45 -8.04
CA LEU A 403 -0.95 3.09 -7.69
C LEU A 403 -0.15 2.04 -8.46
N ARG A 404 0.00 2.21 -9.78
CA ARG A 404 0.83 1.32 -10.60
C ARG A 404 2.27 1.28 -10.11
N LYS A 405 2.88 2.44 -9.80
CA LYS A 405 4.25 2.50 -9.28
C LYS A 405 4.39 1.82 -7.92
N LYS A 406 3.39 1.93 -7.04
CA LYS A 406 3.34 1.21 -5.77
C LYS A 406 3.31 -0.31 -5.97
N GLU A 407 2.53 -0.80 -6.94
CA GLU A 407 2.46 -2.21 -7.30
C GLU A 407 3.78 -2.74 -7.89
N GLU A 408 4.48 -1.93 -8.68
CA GLU A 408 5.84 -2.25 -9.16
C GLU A 408 6.80 -2.50 -7.97
N TYR A 409 6.86 -1.60 -6.99
CA TYR A 409 7.68 -1.78 -5.77
C TYR A 409 7.27 -3.00 -4.95
N GLN A 410 5.97 -3.30 -4.84
CA GLN A 410 5.48 -4.50 -4.17
C GLN A 410 5.92 -5.80 -4.88
N THR A 411 5.95 -5.77 -6.21
CA THR A 411 6.43 -6.89 -7.03
C THR A 411 7.93 -7.11 -6.82
N TYR A 412 8.73 -6.05 -6.78
CA TYR A 412 10.16 -6.14 -6.45
C TYR A 412 10.41 -6.77 -5.07
N LEU A 413 9.64 -6.37 -4.04
CA LEU A 413 9.75 -6.95 -2.70
C LEU A 413 9.45 -8.45 -2.67
N THR A 414 8.45 -8.88 -3.43
CA THR A 414 8.05 -10.30 -3.49
C THR A 414 9.15 -11.13 -4.16
N SER A 415 9.67 -10.65 -5.29
CA SER A 415 10.74 -11.33 -6.02
C SER A 415 12.02 -11.50 -5.19
N VAL A 416 12.40 -10.50 -4.39
CA VAL A 416 13.62 -10.59 -3.56
C VAL A 416 13.45 -11.53 -2.36
N LYS A 417 12.26 -11.57 -1.75
CA LYS A 417 11.96 -12.53 -0.68
C LYS A 417 12.04 -13.98 -1.17
N ASP A 418 11.55 -14.23 -2.37
CA ASP A 418 11.59 -15.56 -2.99
C ASP A 418 13.05 -15.99 -3.29
N GLU A 419 13.86 -15.09 -3.83
CA GLU A 419 15.27 -15.40 -4.14
C GLU A 419 16.11 -15.60 -2.86
N GLY A 420 15.89 -14.78 -1.82
CA GLY A 420 16.54 -14.96 -0.52
C GLY A 420 16.21 -16.32 0.12
N THR A 421 15.00 -16.83 -0.10
CA THR A 421 14.57 -18.15 0.37
C THR A 421 15.25 -19.27 -0.43
N ARG A 422 15.37 -19.12 -1.76
CA ARG A 422 16.09 -20.08 -2.62
C ARG A 422 17.57 -20.19 -2.26
N VAL A 423 18.24 -19.08 -1.97
CA VAL A 423 19.66 -19.09 -1.56
C VAL A 423 19.84 -19.84 -0.24
N LYS A 424 18.97 -19.64 0.74
CA LYS A 424 18.98 -20.40 2.01
C LYS A 424 18.78 -21.90 1.78
N LEU A 425 17.85 -22.27 0.91
CA LEU A 425 17.59 -23.67 0.58
C LEU A 425 18.80 -24.32 -0.13
N ARG A 426 19.41 -23.63 -1.12
CA ARG A 426 20.62 -24.12 -1.79
C ARG A 426 21.75 -24.37 -0.81
N LYS A 427 22.04 -23.40 0.07
CA LYS A 427 23.07 -23.55 1.09
C LYS A 427 22.83 -24.76 2.00
N PHE A 428 21.59 -24.95 2.46
CA PHE A 428 21.24 -26.11 3.28
C PHE A 428 21.45 -27.44 2.54
N VAL A 429 21.10 -27.50 1.25
CA VAL A 429 21.32 -28.69 0.42
C VAL A 429 22.81 -28.95 0.21
N ASP A 430 23.59 -27.91 -0.12
CA ASP A 430 25.04 -28.02 -0.32
C ASP A 430 25.75 -28.50 0.96
N ASP A 431 25.37 -27.96 2.13
CA ASP A 431 25.91 -28.38 3.43
C ASP A 431 25.62 -29.88 3.69
N ARG A 432 24.43 -30.37 3.33
CA ARG A 432 24.08 -31.80 3.49
C ARG A 432 24.79 -32.70 2.48
N ILE A 433 25.01 -32.24 1.25
CA ILE A 433 25.81 -32.97 0.25
C ILE A 433 27.24 -33.17 0.76
N LEU A 434 27.84 -32.14 1.37
CA LEU A 434 29.18 -32.23 1.94
C LEU A 434 29.26 -33.29 3.05
N GLU A 435 28.26 -33.37 3.92
CA GLU A 435 28.19 -34.40 4.97
C GLU A 435 28.08 -35.83 4.39
N VAL A 436 27.22 -36.02 3.38
CA VAL A 436 27.06 -37.33 2.72
C VAL A 436 28.35 -37.77 2.01
N ASN A 437 29.01 -36.87 1.29
CA ASN A 437 30.27 -37.16 0.63
C ASN A 437 31.36 -37.57 1.64
N ALA A 438 31.42 -36.91 2.80
CA ALA A 438 32.36 -37.28 3.86
C ALA A 438 32.10 -38.71 4.40
N MET A 439 30.83 -39.10 4.55
CA MET A 439 30.47 -40.48 4.94
C MET A 439 30.86 -41.50 3.87
N MET A 440 30.67 -41.18 2.59
CA MET A 440 31.06 -42.06 1.48
C MET A 440 32.58 -42.25 1.40
N SER A 441 33.36 -41.18 1.57
CA SER A 441 34.83 -41.29 1.63
C SER A 441 35.30 -42.13 2.83
N ASP A 442 34.69 -41.99 4.00
CA ASP A 442 35.00 -42.82 5.17
C ASP A 442 34.68 -44.32 4.93
N TYR A 443 33.56 -44.61 4.25
CA TYR A 443 33.23 -45.98 3.82
C TYR A 443 34.27 -46.54 2.83
N GLU A 444 34.67 -45.75 1.83
CA GLU A 444 35.69 -46.13 0.84
C GLU A 444 37.05 -46.43 1.51
N ASP A 445 37.49 -45.55 2.41
CA ASP A 445 38.75 -45.69 3.14
C ASP A 445 38.75 -46.97 4.00
N LYS A 446 37.69 -47.21 4.77
CA LYS A 446 37.55 -48.40 5.61
C LYS A 446 37.50 -49.69 4.79
N THR A 447 36.76 -49.68 3.68
CA THR A 447 36.61 -50.87 2.81
C THR A 447 37.91 -51.18 2.07
N SER A 448 38.65 -50.16 1.64
CA SER A 448 39.95 -50.31 0.97
C SER A 448 41.00 -51.01 1.83
N VAL A 449 40.97 -50.82 3.15
CA VAL A 449 41.85 -51.54 4.08
C VAL A 449 41.50 -53.03 4.12
N ILE A 450 40.21 -53.36 4.21
CA ILE A 450 39.71 -54.73 4.31
C ILE A 450 40.02 -55.55 3.05
N ILE A 451 39.88 -54.94 1.85
CA ILE A 451 40.14 -55.62 0.56
C ILE A 451 41.58 -56.13 0.43
N ARG A 452 42.55 -55.49 1.10
CA ARG A 452 43.97 -55.86 1.00
C ARG A 452 44.36 -57.08 1.84
N GLU A 453 43.47 -57.59 2.70
CA GLU A 453 43.74 -58.75 3.56
C GLU A 453 43.29 -60.08 2.92
N GLU A 454 44.16 -61.09 2.91
CA GLU A 454 43.79 -62.44 2.45
C GLU A 454 42.88 -63.13 3.48
N LEU A 455 41.72 -63.65 3.04
CA LEU A 455 40.76 -64.34 3.91
C LEU A 455 41.45 -65.46 4.73
N PRO A 456 41.43 -65.39 6.08
CA PRO A 456 42.20 -66.31 6.93
C PRO A 456 41.89 -67.79 6.70
N GLN A 457 40.64 -68.13 6.40
CA GLN A 457 40.19 -69.50 6.15
C GLN A 457 40.83 -70.08 4.87
N LEU A 458 41.05 -69.25 3.84
CA LEU A 458 41.68 -69.68 2.59
C LEU A 458 43.19 -69.95 2.80
N LYS A 459 43.83 -69.16 3.65
CA LYS A 459 45.24 -69.37 4.03
C LYS A 459 45.44 -70.71 4.74
N VAL A 460 44.62 -71.02 5.74
CA VAL A 460 44.69 -72.29 6.49
C VAL A 460 44.45 -73.50 5.59
N ILE A 461 43.47 -73.43 4.69
CA ILE A 461 43.18 -74.53 3.75
C ILE A 461 44.32 -74.74 2.77
N ARG A 462 44.94 -73.66 2.27
CA ARG A 462 46.11 -73.75 1.38
C ARG A 462 47.29 -74.45 2.07
N GLU A 463 47.53 -74.15 3.35
CA GLU A 463 48.56 -74.81 4.15
C GLU A 463 48.25 -76.29 4.36
N LEU A 464 47.01 -76.64 4.72
CA LEU A 464 46.58 -78.03 4.85
C LEU A 464 46.75 -78.81 3.54
N LEU A 465 46.35 -78.24 2.40
CA LEU A 465 46.51 -78.89 1.09
C LEU A 465 47.99 -79.15 0.75
N ARG A 466 48.89 -78.23 1.12
CA ARG A 466 50.33 -78.43 0.96
C ARG A 466 50.85 -79.57 1.84
N ASP A 467 50.46 -79.61 3.11
CA ASP A 467 50.88 -80.67 4.04
C ASP A 467 50.35 -82.05 3.60
N TYR A 468 49.07 -82.14 3.22
CA TYR A 468 48.49 -83.39 2.72
C TYR A 468 49.13 -83.84 1.41
N LYS A 469 49.47 -82.93 0.50
CA LYS A 469 50.19 -83.27 -0.73
C LYS A 469 51.52 -83.97 -0.43
N ILE A 470 52.30 -83.43 0.52
CA ILE A 470 53.58 -84.01 0.92
C ILE A 470 53.37 -85.42 1.50
N LYS A 471 52.37 -85.61 2.36
CA LYS A 471 52.03 -86.92 2.96
C LYS A 471 51.58 -87.93 1.90
N ILE A 472 50.76 -87.52 0.94
CA ILE A 472 50.27 -88.38 -0.14
C ILE A 472 51.41 -88.81 -1.05
N GLU A 473 52.29 -87.90 -1.46
CA GLU A 473 53.47 -88.25 -2.28
C GLU A 473 54.38 -89.23 -1.53
N ARG A 474 54.57 -89.06 -0.22
CA ARG A 474 55.33 -90.03 0.58
C ARG A 474 54.69 -91.43 0.57
N TYR A 475 53.38 -91.53 0.79
CA TYR A 475 52.70 -92.82 0.77
C TYR A 475 52.68 -93.44 -0.62
N LYS A 476 52.55 -92.62 -1.66
CA LYS A 476 52.67 -93.06 -3.05
C LYS A 476 54.04 -93.69 -3.27
N SER A 477 55.14 -93.00 -2.93
CA SER A 477 56.49 -93.55 -3.07
C SER A 477 56.68 -94.88 -2.31
N GLN A 478 56.19 -94.98 -1.06
CA GLN A 478 56.26 -96.22 -0.29
C GLN A 478 55.50 -97.38 -0.94
N ILE A 479 54.32 -97.11 -1.51
CA ILE A 479 53.53 -98.12 -2.22
C ILE A 479 54.26 -98.57 -3.48
N TYR A 480 54.83 -97.64 -4.26
CA TYR A 480 55.59 -97.98 -5.47
C TYR A 480 56.89 -98.72 -5.17
N GLU A 481 57.63 -98.34 -4.13
CA GLU A 481 58.81 -99.08 -3.65
C GLU A 481 58.44 -100.52 -3.28
N LYS A 482 57.33 -100.70 -2.55
CA LYS A 482 56.86 -102.04 -2.18
C LYS A 482 56.44 -102.87 -3.39
N ILE A 483 55.78 -102.24 -4.36
CA ILE A 483 55.40 -102.90 -5.62
C ILE A 483 56.65 -103.30 -6.42
N ASP A 484 57.69 -102.47 -6.43
CA ASP A 484 58.96 -102.75 -7.11
C ASP A 484 59.73 -103.93 -6.48
N GLU A 485 59.69 -104.11 -5.16
CA GLU A 485 60.28 -105.28 -4.48
C GLU A 485 59.72 -106.61 -5.00
N TYR A 486 58.42 -106.66 -5.32
CA TYR A 486 57.72 -107.87 -5.77
C TYR A 486 57.74 -108.08 -7.29
N LYS A 487 58.29 -107.15 -8.09
CA LYS A 487 58.45 -107.32 -9.55
C LYS A 487 59.33 -108.52 -9.92
N SER A 488 60.25 -108.92 -9.04
CA SER A 488 61.15 -110.06 -9.24
C SER A 488 60.48 -111.44 -9.05
N GLN A 489 59.24 -111.48 -8.56
CA GLN A 489 58.52 -112.70 -8.18
C GLN A 489 57.36 -113.07 -9.12
N ASP A 490 57.27 -112.43 -10.30
CA ASP A 490 56.25 -112.68 -11.35
C ASP A 490 54.80 -112.53 -10.84
N ILE A 491 54.57 -111.59 -9.92
CA ILE A 491 53.25 -111.26 -9.35
C ILE A 491 52.59 -110.16 -10.19
N ASP A 492 51.33 -110.34 -10.60
CA ASP A 492 50.54 -109.31 -11.28
C ASP A 492 50.18 -108.16 -10.32
N THR A 493 50.83 -107.01 -10.51
CA THR A 493 50.69 -105.81 -9.69
C THR A 493 49.63 -104.84 -10.21
N TYR A 494 49.06 -105.07 -11.40
CA TYR A 494 48.13 -104.14 -12.06
C TYR A 494 46.84 -103.94 -11.27
N GLN A 495 46.25 -105.02 -10.74
CA GLN A 495 45.00 -104.93 -9.98
C GLN A 495 45.14 -104.14 -8.68
N ILE A 496 46.33 -104.18 -8.05
CA ILE A 496 46.63 -103.46 -6.80
C ILE A 496 46.81 -101.97 -7.09
N ILE A 497 47.53 -101.61 -8.16
CA ILE A 497 47.69 -100.22 -8.60
C ILE A 497 46.32 -99.63 -8.94
N LYS A 498 45.50 -100.35 -9.72
CA LYS A 498 44.15 -99.93 -10.06
C LYS A 498 43.27 -99.74 -8.83
N HIS A 499 43.36 -100.61 -7.83
CA HIS A 499 42.63 -100.47 -6.57
C HIS A 499 43.05 -99.22 -5.77
N TRP A 500 44.34 -98.87 -5.76
CA TRP A 500 44.83 -97.63 -5.15
C TRP A 500 44.34 -96.39 -5.92
N GLU A 501 44.44 -96.40 -7.25
CA GLU A 501 43.98 -95.31 -8.11
C GLU A 501 42.46 -95.07 -7.96
N ASP A 502 41.66 -96.14 -7.96
CA ASP A 502 40.20 -96.05 -7.80
C ASP A 502 39.82 -95.47 -6.42
N ASN A 503 40.49 -95.91 -5.34
CA ASN A 503 40.25 -95.36 -4.00
C ASN A 503 40.70 -93.90 -3.88
N PHE A 504 41.88 -93.57 -4.43
CA PHE A 504 42.39 -92.21 -4.46
C PHE A 504 41.48 -91.28 -5.26
N TYR A 505 41.00 -91.73 -6.43
CA TYR A 505 40.07 -90.99 -7.27
C TYR A 505 38.74 -90.72 -6.54
N ARG A 506 38.17 -91.73 -5.87
CA ARG A 506 36.97 -91.56 -5.04
C ARG A 506 37.17 -90.53 -3.91
N LYS A 507 38.31 -90.58 -3.21
CA LYS A 507 38.63 -89.61 -2.15
C LYS A 507 38.90 -88.20 -2.69
N LYS A 508 39.54 -88.09 -3.85
CA LYS A 508 39.72 -86.82 -4.56
C LYS A 508 38.37 -86.19 -4.88
N GLN A 509 37.40 -86.95 -5.40
CA GLN A 509 36.06 -86.45 -5.70
C GLN A 509 35.34 -85.93 -4.43
N GLN A 510 35.46 -86.64 -3.30
CA GLN A 510 34.91 -86.19 -2.01
C GLN A 510 35.53 -84.86 -1.55
N LEU A 511 36.84 -84.69 -1.71
CA LEU A 511 37.54 -83.45 -1.34
C LEU A 511 37.15 -82.28 -2.26
N THR A 512 37.04 -82.53 -3.57
CA THR A 512 36.56 -81.54 -4.54
C THR A 512 35.16 -81.05 -4.17
N PHE A 513 34.25 -81.95 -3.80
CA PHE A 513 32.90 -81.58 -3.35
C PHE A 513 32.91 -80.70 -2.09
N LEU A 514 33.77 -81.00 -1.11
CA LEU A 514 33.91 -80.17 0.10
C LEU A 514 34.42 -78.75 -0.21
N LEU A 515 35.36 -78.62 -1.16
CA LEU A 515 35.85 -77.32 -1.63
C LEU A 515 34.73 -76.54 -2.36
N THR A 516 33.91 -77.23 -3.16
CA THR A 516 32.73 -76.61 -3.81
C THR A 516 31.72 -76.10 -2.79
N ILE A 517 31.43 -76.86 -1.73
CA ILE A 517 30.53 -76.41 -0.64
C ILE A 517 31.09 -75.16 0.05
N LEU A 518 32.40 -75.12 0.29
CA LEU A 518 33.03 -73.95 0.91
C LEU A 518 32.91 -72.71 0.02
N LEU A 519 33.19 -72.84 -1.28
CA LEU A 519 33.04 -71.74 -2.24
C LEU A 519 31.60 -71.23 -2.29
N ASN A 520 30.61 -72.13 -2.29
CA ASN A 520 29.19 -71.76 -2.24
C ASN A 520 28.81 -71.02 -0.95
N LYS A 521 29.39 -71.41 0.19
CA LYS A 521 29.16 -70.69 1.46
C LYS A 521 29.76 -69.28 1.44
N ILE A 522 30.99 -69.13 0.96
CA ILE A 522 31.65 -67.82 0.82
C ILE A 522 30.82 -66.93 -0.10
N PHE A 523 30.37 -67.46 -1.25
CA PHE A 523 29.51 -66.73 -2.18
C PHE A 523 28.20 -66.25 -1.55
N LYS A 524 27.53 -67.12 -0.76
CA LYS A 524 26.27 -66.75 -0.10
C LYS A 524 26.47 -65.57 0.86
N SER A 525 27.55 -65.57 1.64
CA SER A 525 27.87 -64.46 2.55
C SER A 525 28.20 -63.15 1.81
N PHE A 526 28.82 -63.20 0.64
CA PHE A 526 29.02 -62.00 -0.20
C PHE A 526 27.71 -61.50 -0.80
N LYS A 527 26.80 -62.40 -1.17
CA LYS A 527 25.50 -62.02 -1.72
C LYS A 527 24.69 -61.19 -0.71
N ASP A 528 24.61 -61.63 0.55
CA ASP A 528 23.86 -60.92 1.58
C ASP A 528 24.43 -59.50 1.80
N LEU A 529 25.75 -59.33 1.75
CA LEU A 529 26.42 -58.02 1.83
C LEU A 529 26.15 -57.12 0.60
N ILE A 530 26.14 -57.70 -0.61
CA ILE A 530 25.79 -56.98 -1.85
C ILE A 530 24.33 -56.50 -1.80
N ASP A 531 23.43 -57.34 -1.26
CA ASP A 531 22.02 -56.98 -1.11
C ASP A 531 21.86 -55.83 -0.09
N GLU A 532 22.59 -55.84 1.03
CA GLU A 532 22.61 -54.74 2.02
C GLU A 532 23.18 -53.42 1.46
N GLU A 533 24.29 -53.47 0.72
CA GLU A 533 24.89 -52.31 0.06
C GLU A 533 23.94 -51.72 -0.99
N SER A 534 23.28 -52.57 -1.78
CA SER A 534 22.30 -52.13 -2.77
C SER A 534 21.09 -51.42 -2.14
N ILE A 535 20.65 -51.84 -0.94
CA ILE A 535 19.55 -51.19 -0.22
C ILE A 535 20.01 -49.80 0.27
N LEU A 536 21.21 -49.70 0.86
CA LEU A 536 21.76 -48.42 1.34
C LEU A 536 21.81 -47.37 0.22
N PHE A 537 22.32 -47.72 -0.95
CA PHE A 537 22.42 -46.77 -2.06
C PHE A 537 21.07 -46.48 -2.74
N ALA A 538 20.12 -47.42 -2.70
CA ALA A 538 18.75 -47.19 -3.18
C ALA A 538 17.99 -46.18 -2.29
N GLU A 539 18.15 -46.25 -0.96
CA GLU A 539 17.53 -45.28 -0.03
C GLU A 539 18.12 -43.87 -0.19
N ILE A 540 19.43 -43.75 -0.45
CA ILE A 540 20.09 -42.45 -0.70
C ILE A 540 19.59 -41.82 -2.02
N THR A 541 19.30 -42.63 -3.04
CA THR A 541 18.82 -42.15 -4.35
C THR A 541 17.32 -41.81 -4.38
N GLU A 542 16.54 -42.24 -3.38
CA GLU A 542 15.09 -41.98 -3.31
C GLU A 542 14.72 -40.49 -3.08
N ILE A 543 15.67 -39.67 -2.63
CA ILE A 543 15.51 -38.19 -2.53
C ILE A 543 15.34 -37.56 -3.93
N THR A 544 15.79 -38.23 -4.98
CA THR A 544 15.72 -37.79 -6.39
C THR A 544 14.72 -38.62 -7.21
N LYS A 545 13.41 -38.39 -7.03
CA LYS A 545 12.37 -38.97 -7.92
C LYS A 545 12.32 -38.36 -9.34
N GLN A 546 13.32 -37.57 -9.74
CA GLN A 546 13.39 -36.96 -11.07
C GLN A 546 14.83 -36.89 -11.57
N THR A 547 15.39 -38.02 -12.01
CA THR A 547 16.29 -38.09 -13.18
C THR A 547 16.54 -39.55 -13.52
N GLU A 548 16.33 -39.87 -14.79
CA GLU A 548 16.45 -41.19 -15.40
C GLU A 548 17.92 -41.67 -15.49
N ASN A 549 18.06 -43.01 -15.48
CA ASN A 549 19.15 -43.81 -16.03
C ASN A 549 20.58 -43.52 -15.53
N PHE A 550 21.01 -44.25 -14.51
CA PHE A 550 22.42 -44.58 -14.33
C PHE A 550 22.72 -45.99 -14.85
N GLU A 551 23.58 -46.06 -15.87
CA GLU A 551 24.23 -47.27 -16.35
C GLU A 551 25.35 -47.66 -15.39
N GLY A 552 25.06 -48.59 -14.49
CA GLY A 552 26.07 -49.37 -13.78
C GLY A 552 25.60 -50.81 -13.72
N LEU A 553 26.35 -51.75 -14.30
CA LEU A 553 26.04 -53.17 -14.15
C LEU A 553 26.15 -53.51 -12.64
N PRO A 554 25.08 -53.97 -11.98
CA PRO A 554 25.17 -54.27 -10.56
C PRO A 554 26.17 -55.40 -10.31
N MET A 555 26.87 -55.36 -9.18
CA MET A 555 28.04 -56.20 -8.86
C MET A 555 27.74 -57.70 -8.96
N ASN A 556 26.48 -58.10 -8.72
CA ASN A 556 25.97 -59.45 -8.89
C ASN A 556 26.10 -59.99 -10.34
N PHE A 557 26.07 -59.13 -11.36
CA PHE A 557 26.28 -59.54 -12.77
C PHE A 557 27.76 -59.73 -13.11
N ALA A 558 28.67 -58.92 -12.55
CA ALA A 558 30.11 -59.09 -12.76
C ALA A 558 30.64 -60.39 -12.12
N LEU A 559 30.11 -60.76 -10.95
CA LEU A 559 30.48 -62.00 -10.24
C LEU A 559 29.95 -63.27 -10.94
N SER A 560 28.80 -63.17 -11.61
CA SER A 560 28.19 -64.24 -12.42
C SER A 560 29.08 -64.66 -13.59
N ALA A 561 29.73 -63.70 -14.27
CA ALA A 561 30.61 -63.97 -15.40
C ALA A 561 31.88 -64.74 -14.99
N PHE A 562 32.45 -64.44 -13.82
CA PHE A 562 33.64 -65.10 -13.29
C PHE A 562 33.38 -66.57 -12.86
N LEU A 563 32.18 -66.88 -12.36
CA LEU A 563 31.81 -68.24 -11.95
C LEU A 563 31.45 -69.14 -13.13
N ALA A 564 31.02 -68.58 -14.26
CA ALA A 564 30.69 -69.32 -15.47
C ALA A 564 31.87 -70.12 -16.03
N GLU A 565 33.11 -69.66 -15.83
CA GLU A 565 34.33 -70.38 -16.25
C GLU A 565 34.67 -71.60 -15.38
N LYS A 566 34.04 -71.75 -14.21
CA LYS A 566 34.35 -72.79 -13.22
C LYS A 566 33.29 -73.90 -13.11
N LEU A 567 32.17 -73.73 -13.79
CA LEU A 567 31.05 -74.68 -13.79
C LEU A 567 31.20 -75.69 -14.94
N THR A 568 30.72 -76.93 -14.73
CA THR A 568 30.70 -77.94 -15.78
C THR A 568 29.63 -77.62 -16.83
N VAL A 569 29.73 -78.22 -18.03
CA VAL A 569 28.79 -77.98 -19.14
C VAL A 569 27.35 -78.31 -18.74
N ASP A 570 27.13 -79.34 -17.94
CA ASP A 570 25.78 -79.75 -17.51
C ASP A 570 25.22 -78.82 -16.43
N GLU A 571 26.04 -78.35 -15.48
CA GLU A 571 25.64 -77.33 -14.49
C GLU A 571 25.34 -75.98 -15.16
N LEU A 572 26.11 -75.60 -16.19
CA LEU A 572 25.82 -74.41 -17.00
C LEU A 572 24.49 -74.53 -17.74
N ARG A 573 24.18 -75.70 -18.31
CA ARG A 573 22.90 -75.96 -18.98
C ARG A 573 21.73 -75.93 -18.01
N GLU A 574 21.86 -76.53 -16.83
CA GLU A 574 20.84 -76.48 -15.79
C GLU A 574 20.59 -75.04 -15.33
N ARG A 575 21.67 -74.27 -15.14
CA ARG A 575 21.58 -72.85 -14.77
C ARG A 575 20.95 -71.99 -15.87
N ILE A 576 21.29 -72.23 -17.13
CA ILE A 576 20.63 -71.57 -18.28
C ILE A 576 19.13 -71.89 -18.27
N THR A 577 18.75 -73.13 -17.96
CA THR A 577 17.35 -73.55 -17.91
C THR A 577 16.59 -72.86 -16.78
N GLU A 578 17.17 -72.75 -15.58
CA GLU A 578 16.59 -71.98 -14.46
C GLU A 578 16.44 -70.49 -14.80
N ILE A 579 17.47 -69.89 -15.41
CA ILE A 579 17.45 -68.48 -15.80
C ILE A 579 16.37 -68.25 -16.86
N ASN A 580 16.27 -69.11 -17.87
CA ASN A 580 15.21 -69.05 -18.89
C ASN A 580 13.83 -69.20 -18.27
N ALA A 581 13.64 -70.09 -17.28
CA ALA A 581 12.38 -70.23 -16.57
C ALA A 581 12.00 -68.94 -15.79
N LYS A 582 12.98 -68.31 -15.12
CA LYS A 582 12.78 -67.01 -14.46
C LYS A 582 12.48 -65.89 -15.45
N ILE A 583 13.21 -65.82 -16.56
CA ILE A 583 12.96 -64.85 -17.64
C ILE A 583 11.55 -65.04 -18.19
N ASN A 584 11.10 -66.27 -18.41
CA ASN A 584 9.74 -66.53 -18.91
C ASN A 584 8.67 -66.11 -17.90
N ASN A 585 8.89 -66.33 -16.60
CA ASN A 585 7.96 -65.92 -15.55
C ASN A 585 7.89 -64.38 -15.42
N LEU A 586 9.05 -63.71 -15.43
CA LEU A 586 9.14 -62.26 -15.42
C LEU A 586 8.55 -61.64 -16.68
N THR A 587 8.81 -62.21 -17.86
CA THR A 587 8.23 -61.77 -19.14
C THR A 587 6.71 -61.95 -19.14
N SER A 588 6.20 -63.04 -18.56
CA SER A 588 4.76 -63.25 -18.41
C SER A 588 4.13 -62.22 -17.47
N SER A 589 4.77 -61.95 -16.34
CA SER A 589 4.34 -60.93 -15.39
C SER A 589 4.38 -59.53 -15.99
N LEU A 590 5.45 -59.19 -16.72
CA LEU A 590 5.60 -57.94 -17.46
C LEU A 590 4.49 -57.79 -18.48
N GLY A 591 4.16 -58.85 -19.23
CA GLY A 591 3.04 -58.86 -20.18
C GLY A 591 1.69 -58.59 -19.49
N LEU A 592 1.45 -59.18 -18.31
CA LEU A 592 0.23 -58.92 -17.53
C LEU A 592 0.14 -57.46 -17.09
N TYR A 593 1.22 -56.90 -16.55
CA TYR A 593 1.25 -55.49 -16.13
C TYR A 593 1.17 -54.52 -17.33
N GLN A 594 1.74 -54.87 -18.48
CA GLN A 594 1.60 -54.08 -19.70
C GLN A 594 0.15 -54.08 -20.22
N VAL A 595 -0.54 -55.22 -20.13
CA VAL A 595 -1.97 -55.31 -20.47
C VAL A 595 -2.82 -54.51 -19.49
N GLU A 596 -2.51 -54.56 -18.19
CA GLU A 596 -3.20 -53.76 -17.18
C GLU A 596 -2.96 -52.27 -17.39
N LEU A 597 -1.71 -51.86 -17.64
CA LEU A 597 -1.35 -50.48 -17.95
C LEU A 597 -2.11 -49.97 -19.18
N ALA A 598 -2.12 -50.73 -20.27
CA ALA A 598 -2.85 -50.36 -21.48
C ALA A 598 -4.36 -50.19 -21.22
N LYS A 599 -4.98 -51.07 -20.43
CA LYS A 599 -6.39 -50.93 -20.03
C LYS A 599 -6.63 -49.69 -19.18
N VAL A 600 -5.75 -49.39 -18.23
CA VAL A 600 -5.89 -48.19 -17.38
C VAL A 600 -5.69 -46.91 -18.19
N GLU A 601 -4.71 -46.89 -19.10
CA GLU A 601 -4.49 -45.78 -20.04
C GLU A 601 -5.70 -45.57 -20.97
N GLU A 602 -6.32 -46.65 -21.46
CA GLU A 602 -7.56 -46.60 -22.26
C GLU A 602 -8.75 -46.04 -21.46
N ILE A 603 -8.95 -46.52 -20.22
CA ILE A 603 -10.01 -46.01 -19.33
C ILE A 603 -9.82 -44.53 -19.03
N LEU A 604 -8.58 -44.10 -18.76
CA LEU A 604 -8.25 -42.70 -18.49
C LEU A 604 -8.49 -41.82 -19.73
N SER A 605 -8.03 -42.27 -20.90
CA SER A 605 -8.25 -41.61 -22.19
C SER A 605 -9.74 -41.41 -22.46
N ASN A 606 -10.56 -42.45 -22.24
CA ASN A 606 -12.01 -42.38 -22.41
C ASN A 606 -12.69 -41.43 -21.42
N LYS A 607 -12.28 -41.42 -20.15
CA LYS A 607 -12.80 -40.47 -19.15
C LYS A 607 -12.48 -39.01 -19.53
N ILE A 608 -11.27 -38.75 -20.02
CA ILE A 608 -10.84 -37.41 -20.43
C ILE A 608 -11.59 -36.96 -21.68
N LYS A 609 -11.76 -37.85 -22.67
CA LYS A 609 -12.57 -37.60 -23.87
C LYS A 609 -14.01 -37.23 -23.54
N VAL A 610 -14.66 -37.99 -22.64
CA VAL A 610 -16.03 -37.68 -22.17
C VAL A 610 -16.08 -36.33 -21.47
N LYS A 611 -15.14 -36.03 -20.56
CA LYS A 611 -15.09 -34.76 -19.83
C LYS A 611 -14.93 -33.54 -20.76
N GLN A 612 -14.16 -33.71 -21.84
CA GLN A 612 -13.84 -32.64 -22.79
C GLN A 612 -14.80 -32.59 -24.00
N GLY A 613 -15.84 -33.44 -24.03
CA GLY A 613 -16.82 -33.48 -25.12
C GLY A 613 -16.26 -33.98 -26.46
N ILE A 614 -15.19 -34.77 -26.44
CA ILE A 614 -14.48 -35.24 -27.63
C ILE A 614 -15.00 -36.62 -28.03
N SER A 615 -15.61 -36.73 -29.22
CA SER A 615 -16.18 -38.00 -29.73
C SER A 615 -15.22 -38.80 -30.64
N VAL A 616 -14.07 -38.23 -31.00
CA VAL A 616 -13.15 -38.82 -31.99
C VAL A 616 -11.92 -39.43 -31.29
N SER A 617 -11.49 -40.60 -31.76
CA SER A 617 -10.38 -41.37 -31.17
C SER A 617 -9.03 -40.70 -31.36
N ASP A 618 -8.82 -40.11 -32.54
CA ASP A 618 -7.53 -39.67 -33.06
C ASP A 618 -7.52 -38.15 -33.27
N VAL A 619 -7.30 -37.41 -32.18
CA VAL A 619 -7.21 -35.95 -32.23
C VAL A 619 -5.74 -35.55 -32.41
N GLN A 620 -5.46 -34.84 -33.50
CA GLN A 620 -4.14 -34.31 -33.80
C GLN A 620 -4.05 -32.85 -33.34
N CYS A 621 -3.00 -32.50 -32.59
CA CYS A 621 -2.75 -31.11 -32.21
C CYS A 621 -2.35 -30.32 -33.47
N THR A 622 -3.11 -29.30 -33.85
CA THR A 622 -2.83 -28.54 -35.09
C THR A 622 -1.59 -27.66 -35.02
N VAL A 623 -1.00 -27.48 -33.84
CA VAL A 623 0.22 -26.66 -33.64
C VAL A 623 1.48 -27.49 -33.86
N CYS A 624 1.54 -28.73 -33.37
CA CYS A 624 2.71 -29.59 -33.53
C CYS A 624 2.50 -30.75 -34.52
N HIS A 625 1.28 -30.93 -35.02
CA HIS A 625 0.85 -32.03 -35.90
C HIS A 625 1.11 -33.43 -35.33
N GLN A 626 1.23 -33.57 -34.00
CA GLN A 626 1.33 -34.86 -33.34
C GLN A 626 -0.03 -35.27 -32.78
N TYR A 627 -0.30 -36.58 -32.74
CA TYR A 627 -1.49 -37.14 -32.09
C TYR A 627 -1.43 -36.89 -30.58
N ILE A 628 -2.57 -36.55 -30.01
CA ILE A 628 -2.71 -36.29 -28.59
C ILE A 628 -2.82 -37.62 -27.83
N ASN A 629 -1.90 -37.86 -26.90
CA ASN A 629 -2.04 -38.94 -25.94
C ASN A 629 -2.81 -38.45 -24.71
N PHE A 630 -4.12 -38.67 -24.70
CA PHE A 630 -4.99 -38.25 -23.60
C PHE A 630 -4.61 -38.81 -22.22
N ALA A 631 -3.87 -39.93 -22.15
CA ALA A 631 -3.44 -40.50 -20.88
C ALA A 631 -2.17 -39.84 -20.30
N LYS A 632 -1.36 -39.18 -21.14
CA LYS A 632 -0.05 -38.63 -20.75
C LYS A 632 0.05 -37.11 -20.89
N ASP A 633 -0.62 -36.54 -21.88
CA ASP A 633 -0.47 -35.13 -22.22
C ASP A 633 -1.44 -34.24 -21.45
N LYS A 634 -0.98 -33.04 -21.06
CA LYS A 634 -1.85 -31.98 -20.54
C LYS A 634 -2.50 -31.25 -21.71
N LEU A 635 -3.82 -31.09 -21.67
CA LEU A 635 -4.62 -30.61 -22.79
C LEU A 635 -5.40 -29.35 -22.47
N ILE A 636 -5.59 -28.51 -23.49
CA ILE A 636 -6.52 -27.39 -23.48
C ILE A 636 -7.45 -27.53 -24.69
N THR A 637 -8.73 -27.30 -24.44
CA THR A 637 -9.79 -27.33 -25.46
C THR A 637 -10.32 -25.92 -25.68
N CYS A 638 -10.44 -25.48 -26.93
CA CYS A 638 -11.03 -24.18 -27.22
C CYS A 638 -12.54 -24.22 -26.90
N PRO A 639 -13.07 -23.30 -26.07
CA PRO A 639 -14.50 -23.31 -25.73
C PRO A 639 -15.41 -22.95 -26.91
N PHE A 640 -14.89 -22.27 -27.93
CA PHE A 640 -15.69 -21.82 -29.08
C PHE A 640 -15.83 -22.90 -30.17
N CYS A 641 -14.74 -23.58 -30.52
CA CYS A 641 -14.72 -24.54 -31.64
C CYS A 641 -14.49 -26.00 -31.21
N GLY A 642 -14.28 -26.26 -29.91
CA GLY A 642 -14.05 -27.61 -29.38
C GLY A 642 -12.71 -28.24 -29.78
N SER A 643 -11.82 -27.52 -30.47
CA SER A 643 -10.51 -28.04 -30.88
C SER A 643 -9.59 -28.22 -29.67
N THR A 644 -8.91 -29.37 -29.58
CA THR A 644 -8.02 -29.73 -28.46
C THR A 644 -6.55 -29.64 -28.87
N TYR A 645 -5.71 -29.13 -27.96
CA TYR A 645 -4.28 -28.94 -28.17
C TYR A 645 -3.47 -29.41 -26.97
N HIS A 646 -2.19 -29.74 -27.18
CA HIS A 646 -1.24 -29.83 -26.08
C HIS A 646 -1.11 -28.47 -25.39
N TYR A 647 -1.15 -28.48 -24.06
CA TYR A 647 -1.10 -27.28 -23.21
C TYR A 647 0.05 -26.36 -23.59
N LEU A 648 1.28 -26.90 -23.70
CA LEU A 648 2.46 -26.10 -24.02
C LEU A 648 2.42 -25.54 -25.44
N CYS A 649 1.91 -26.31 -26.40
CA CYS A 649 1.81 -25.88 -27.79
C CYS A 649 0.84 -24.70 -27.94
N VAL A 650 -0.34 -24.77 -27.31
CA VAL A 650 -1.30 -23.67 -27.38
C VAL A 650 -0.90 -22.50 -26.49
N ALA A 651 -0.27 -22.72 -25.34
CA ALA A 651 0.23 -21.64 -24.49
C ALA A 651 1.28 -20.78 -25.21
N ALA A 652 2.20 -21.40 -25.96
CA ALA A 652 3.19 -20.70 -26.78
C ALA A 652 2.56 -19.97 -27.98
N TRP A 653 1.44 -20.46 -28.51
CA TRP A 653 0.68 -19.78 -29.55
C TRP A 653 -0.09 -18.58 -29.01
N LEU A 654 -0.76 -18.76 -27.86
CA LEU A 654 -1.57 -17.74 -27.20
C LEU A 654 -0.73 -16.56 -26.71
N SER A 655 0.49 -16.81 -26.25
CA SER A 655 1.39 -15.73 -25.84
C SER A 655 1.78 -14.79 -27.00
N LYS A 656 1.65 -15.23 -28.25
CA LYS A 656 2.00 -14.44 -29.44
C LYS A 656 0.78 -13.83 -30.14
N TYR A 657 -0.32 -14.57 -30.23
CA TYR A 657 -1.45 -14.20 -31.09
C TYR A 657 -2.79 -14.09 -30.37
N ASN A 658 -2.86 -14.46 -29.08
CA ASN A 658 -4.05 -14.43 -28.21
C ASN A 658 -5.35 -15.01 -28.83
N SER A 659 -5.23 -15.91 -29.80
CA SER A 659 -6.33 -16.45 -30.59
C SER A 659 -6.20 -17.95 -30.77
N CYS A 660 -7.33 -18.62 -30.97
CA CYS A 660 -7.36 -20.05 -31.27
C CYS A 660 -6.69 -20.38 -32.62
N PRO A 661 -5.74 -21.33 -32.66
CA PRO A 661 -5.11 -21.75 -33.92
C PRO A 661 -6.09 -22.25 -34.99
N MET A 662 -7.27 -22.76 -34.58
CA MET A 662 -8.24 -23.33 -35.52
C MET A 662 -9.34 -22.34 -35.91
N CYS A 663 -9.99 -21.67 -34.96
CA CYS A 663 -11.11 -20.76 -35.24
C CYS A 663 -10.78 -19.28 -35.17
N GLN A 664 -9.55 -18.92 -34.76
CA GLN A 664 -9.05 -17.55 -34.62
C GLN A 664 -9.84 -16.65 -33.64
N ASN A 665 -10.81 -17.19 -32.90
CA ASN A 665 -11.45 -16.45 -31.81
C ASN A 665 -10.42 -16.13 -30.73
N ASN A 666 -10.45 -14.89 -30.24
CA ASN A 666 -9.60 -14.44 -29.15
C ASN A 666 -10.04 -15.12 -27.85
N PHE A 667 -9.08 -15.61 -27.06
CA PHE A 667 -9.39 -16.18 -25.74
C PHE A 667 -9.70 -15.10 -24.69
N LEU A 668 -9.44 -13.83 -25.02
CA LEU A 668 -9.81 -12.66 -24.22
C LEU A 668 -10.83 -11.80 -24.99
N GLU A 669 -12.11 -11.89 -24.61
CA GLU A 669 -12.99 -10.72 -24.65
C GLU A 669 -13.03 -10.13 -23.22
N PRO A 670 -12.51 -8.91 -22.99
CA PRO A 670 -12.92 -8.17 -21.81
C PRO A 670 -14.41 -7.86 -21.99
N HIS A 671 -15.25 -8.33 -21.04
CA HIS A 671 -16.71 -8.13 -20.98
C HIS A 671 -17.64 -9.19 -21.61
N SER A 672 -17.31 -10.49 -21.57
CA SER A 672 -18.40 -11.49 -21.58
C SER A 672 -18.84 -11.76 -20.14
N HIS A 673 -20.10 -11.42 -19.82
CA HIS A 673 -20.80 -11.65 -18.56
C HIS A 673 -21.00 -13.15 -18.25
N MET A 674 -19.96 -13.98 -18.38
CA MET A 674 -20.02 -15.44 -18.21
C MET A 674 -19.83 -15.91 -16.77
N PHE A 675 -19.81 -14.99 -15.80
CA PHE A 675 -19.85 -15.29 -14.37
C PHE A 675 -21.01 -14.59 -13.63
N ASP A 676 -22.03 -14.13 -14.35
CA ASP A 676 -23.31 -13.80 -13.72
C ASP A 676 -24.22 -15.03 -13.79
N THR A 677 -24.27 -15.80 -12.70
CA THR A 677 -25.40 -16.68 -12.40
C THR A 677 -25.72 -16.64 -10.92
N GLU A 678 -27.04 -16.59 -10.68
CA GLU A 678 -27.85 -16.56 -9.47
C GLU A 678 -27.41 -17.44 -8.29
#